data_AF-A0A518IJW6-F1
#
_entry.id   AF-A0A518IJW6-F1
#
_cell.length_a   1.000
_cell.length_b   1.000
_cell.length_c   1.000
_cell.angle_alpha   90.00
_cell.angle_beta   90.00
_cell.angle_gamma   90.00
#
_symmetry.space_group_name_H-M   'P 1'
#
loop_
_entity.id
_entity.type
_entity.pdbx_description
1 polymer ?
#
loop_
_entity_poly.entity_id
_entity_poly.type
_entity_poly.pdbx_seq_one_letter_code
_entity_poly.pdbx_strand_id
1 'polypeptide(L)'
;MVVSRRILFCLLLNCLMVFLNVPSLVFSAEATAKSSAHIIYEDEVLPIFQKHCVKCHSEKNRKAEFDLSSPAGLLKGGESGAGLVAGKPDESLLYEYLHDGAMPPEGSPPLSKQELKTIHQWIQSGLHFKEKPQPTTTAALSQHDVLPILYRRCAMCHGPEYQEGGLDIRSKAKMLKGGEAGTAVIKGKPDKSLLIKYIVEKTCPPKAEISRAGIEPMTAEELTTLKSWIAEGLNEVNESAEINLAQDPLVSKEDRQFWSFQPPQQVTPPTVQHAELVKNPIDAFLLRKLEAQNLSYSPEADKRTLIRRATFALTGLPPTPEEVSAFLDDKSDHAYETLIDRLLESPRYAEKWGRFWLDLAGYADSEGKRSADLIRKYAYRYRDYVIRSFDEDKPYDEFLTEQLAGDELVDYAAPNSATPEVIEKLVATGFLRMAPDGTSANPVNRVSDRMEVISDEIDVLFRSVFGLTMNCARCHSHKYDPIPQRDYYRVMAIFKGAYDEYDWMTPQPFSNQWKRARSRLLTIIPEEEQRAIDKFNAPIEKEIADVESKLKAKKLEKAEKKKLDKQLKALKGKLKTPEMIRALWDRGRPSPTYIYRRGDENQPTRLVEPGPPSAIADGISPYHVEPIKQTTEKTGRRLAFARWLTQPDHPLTSRVIVNRIWKKHFGTGIVKSLDNFGALGTPPSHPELLDWLSVDFVKQGWHFKKLHRLIMTSQAYRQSSAITPEHEKSDPENRLLSRMPLRRLEAEELRDSLIFTAGQLDETRFGTPAAVEVRPDGLVTSKRTEQGWRRSVYVRHRRKEMPTFLEVFDLPQMNPNCTVRQNSTVVSQPLLLVNNKLVHDLADLFAKQVREQAGNNPEKQIETAYQLTFQRSPSPGETELALSSLKLLEQPAEKGEQKDKAAPDGLTEYCHVLLNSAEFLYID
;
A
#
# COMPACT_ATOMS: atom_id res chain seq x y z
N MET A 1 10.88 10.49 -47.42
CA MET A 1 10.16 10.00 -48.62
C MET A 1 8.69 9.88 -48.22
N VAL A 2 7.88 10.93 -48.40
CA VAL A 2 7.16 11.34 -49.65
C VAL A 2 5.92 10.45 -49.85
N VAL A 3 4.73 10.90 -49.39
CA VAL A 3 3.65 11.64 -50.14
C VAL A 3 2.55 10.63 -50.55
N SER A 4 1.26 10.89 -50.28
CA SER A 4 0.43 11.61 -51.25
C SER A 4 -0.90 12.15 -50.70
N ARG A 5 -1.07 13.47 -50.86
CA ARG A 5 -2.32 14.22 -51.03
C ARG A 5 -2.61 14.36 -52.53
N ARG A 6 -3.89 14.37 -52.92
CA ARG A 6 -4.51 15.13 -54.05
C ARG A 6 -6.03 14.98 -53.88
N ILE A 7 -6.84 16.04 -53.97
CA ILE A 7 -7.33 16.61 -55.24
C ILE A 7 -7.46 18.15 -55.15
N LEU A 8 -7.33 18.76 -56.32
CA LEU A 8 -7.05 20.15 -56.70
C LEU A 8 -8.28 20.72 -57.46
N PHE A 9 -8.46 22.05 -57.46
CA PHE A 9 -8.91 22.98 -58.54
C PHE A 9 -9.43 24.28 -57.84
N CYS A 10 -9.14 25.53 -58.23
CA CYS A 10 -8.63 26.08 -59.48
C CYS A 10 -8.06 27.52 -59.32
N LEU A 11 -7.10 27.83 -60.20
CA LEU A 11 -6.78 29.11 -60.89
C LEU A 11 -5.98 30.29 -60.27
N LEU A 12 -5.02 30.71 -61.11
CA LEU A 12 -3.92 31.68 -61.04
C LEU A 12 -4.33 33.12 -61.37
N LEU A 13 -3.59 34.15 -60.88
CA LEU A 13 -2.75 35.05 -61.70
C LEU A 13 -2.02 36.15 -60.87
N ASN A 14 -0.68 36.18 -61.02
CA ASN A 14 0.32 37.27 -61.04
C ASN A 14 0.21 38.61 -60.26
N CYS A 15 1.28 38.85 -59.48
CA CYS A 15 2.14 40.05 -59.36
C CYS A 15 1.58 41.46 -59.65
N LEU A 16 1.64 42.36 -58.65
CA LEU A 16 2.57 43.51 -58.60
C LEU A 16 2.45 44.28 -57.27
N MET A 17 3.58 44.62 -56.65
CA MET A 17 3.65 45.62 -55.57
C MET A 17 3.41 47.03 -56.13
N VAL A 18 2.53 47.81 -55.48
CA VAL A 18 2.60 49.28 -55.45
C VAL A 18 2.20 49.75 -54.04
N PHE A 19 3.15 50.34 -53.34
CA PHE A 19 2.92 51.17 -52.15
C PHE A 19 2.43 52.56 -52.60
N LEU A 20 1.40 53.12 -51.93
CA LEU A 20 1.36 54.47 -51.35
C LEU A 20 -0.08 54.99 -51.12
N ASN A 21 -0.34 55.36 -49.85
CA ASN A 21 -0.98 56.61 -49.38
C ASN A 21 -2.53 56.77 -49.20
N VAL A 22 -2.84 57.32 -48.01
CA VAL A 22 -3.97 58.18 -47.53
C VAL A 22 -5.32 57.50 -47.15
N PRO A 23 -6.18 58.11 -46.28
CA PRO A 23 -6.08 58.19 -44.81
C PRO A 23 -7.32 57.66 -44.05
N SER A 24 -7.17 57.66 -42.73
CA SER A 24 -8.16 57.62 -41.65
C SER A 24 -9.56 58.17 -41.96
N LEU A 25 -10.58 57.32 -41.79
CA LEU A 25 -11.94 57.72 -41.48
C LEU A 25 -12.29 57.22 -40.07
N VAL A 26 -12.35 58.18 -39.15
CA VAL A 26 -12.92 58.02 -37.82
C VAL A 26 -14.43 57.89 -37.99
N PHE A 27 -14.97 56.69 -37.80
CA PHE A 27 -16.39 56.50 -37.55
C PHE A 27 -16.60 56.53 -36.03
N SER A 28 -17.17 57.64 -35.56
CA SER A 28 -17.77 57.71 -34.23
C SER A 28 -19.03 56.85 -34.25
N ALA A 29 -18.98 55.69 -33.59
CA ALA A 29 -20.15 54.91 -33.26
C ALA A 29 -20.45 55.11 -31.78
N GLU A 30 -21.41 56.00 -31.48
CA GLU A 30 -22.12 56.02 -30.20
C GLU A 30 -22.83 54.67 -30.03
N ALA A 31 -22.15 53.72 -29.40
CA ALA A 31 -22.77 52.52 -28.88
C ALA A 31 -23.46 52.89 -27.55
N THR A 32 -24.79 52.97 -27.61
CA THR A 32 -25.67 53.01 -26.45
C THR A 32 -25.31 51.89 -25.46
N ALA A 33 -24.71 52.27 -24.32
CA ALA A 33 -24.55 51.39 -23.18
C ALA A 33 -25.95 51.06 -22.61
N LYS A 34 -26.52 49.92 -23.01
CA LYS A 34 -27.56 49.27 -22.22
C LYS A 34 -26.91 48.80 -20.92
N SER A 35 -27.21 49.50 -19.83
CA SER A 35 -27.03 49.05 -18.45
C SER A 35 -27.51 47.60 -18.32
N SER A 36 -26.60 46.64 -18.24
CA SER A 36 -26.94 45.30 -17.75
C SER A 36 -27.31 45.46 -16.28
N ALA A 37 -28.55 45.20 -15.91
CA ALA A 37 -28.95 45.11 -14.51
C ALA A 37 -27.98 44.13 -13.81
N HIS A 38 -27.28 44.62 -12.80
CA HIS A 38 -26.37 43.81 -12.01
C HIS A 38 -27.20 42.80 -11.23
N ILE A 39 -26.95 41.50 -11.42
CA ILE A 39 -27.64 40.46 -10.66
C ILE A 39 -27.22 40.61 -9.19
N ILE A 40 -28.19 40.76 -8.29
CA ILE A 40 -27.93 40.95 -6.86
C ILE A 40 -28.09 39.62 -6.13
N TYR A 41 -27.09 39.26 -5.31
CA TYR A 41 -27.06 37.99 -4.60
C TYR A 41 -28.35 37.74 -3.81
N GLU A 42 -28.77 38.67 -2.96
CA GLU A 42 -29.92 38.50 -2.06
C GLU A 42 -31.25 38.39 -2.81
N ASP A 43 -31.36 39.01 -3.99
CA ASP A 43 -32.61 39.05 -4.77
C ASP A 43 -32.76 37.85 -5.71
N GLU A 44 -31.66 37.46 -6.36
CA GLU A 44 -31.73 36.56 -7.52
C GLU A 44 -30.98 35.24 -7.30
N VAL A 45 -29.94 35.21 -6.46
CA VAL A 45 -29.07 34.03 -6.27
C VAL A 45 -29.37 33.30 -4.96
N LEU A 46 -29.53 34.03 -3.86
CA LEU A 46 -29.85 33.48 -2.54
C LEU A 46 -31.15 32.66 -2.57
N PRO A 47 -32.25 33.05 -3.25
CA PRO A 47 -33.43 32.19 -3.36
C PRO A 47 -33.14 30.84 -4.02
N ILE A 48 -32.23 30.81 -5.01
CA ILE A 48 -31.79 29.57 -5.65
C ILE A 48 -31.02 28.72 -4.64
N PHE A 49 -30.07 29.31 -3.91
CA PHE A 49 -29.32 28.58 -2.88
C PHE A 49 -30.19 28.14 -1.71
N GLN A 50 -31.17 28.92 -1.28
CA GLN A 50 -32.12 28.53 -0.23
C GLN A 50 -32.93 27.30 -0.62
N LYS A 51 -33.35 27.24 -1.89
CA LYS A 51 -34.11 26.12 -2.44
C LYS A 51 -33.27 24.86 -2.61
N HIS A 52 -32.02 24.98 -3.04
CA HIS A 52 -31.21 23.84 -3.49
C HIS A 52 -30.01 23.47 -2.59
N CYS A 53 -29.49 24.41 -1.79
CA CYS A 53 -28.13 24.29 -1.22
C CYS A 53 -28.05 24.54 0.30
N VAL A 54 -28.78 25.53 0.83
CA VAL A 54 -28.66 26.02 2.23
C VAL A 54 -28.98 24.94 3.28
N LYS A 55 -29.77 23.93 2.92
CA LYS A 55 -30.03 22.77 3.80
C LYS A 55 -28.72 22.09 4.27
N CYS A 56 -27.72 22.05 3.39
CA CYS A 56 -26.42 21.43 3.64
C CYS A 56 -25.25 22.42 3.72
N HIS A 57 -25.44 23.66 3.25
CA HIS A 57 -24.42 24.71 3.18
C HIS A 57 -24.96 26.02 3.80
N SER A 58 -25.14 26.04 5.11
CA SER A 58 -25.57 27.19 5.90
C SER A 58 -24.67 27.40 7.10
N GLU A 59 -24.86 28.50 7.83
CA GLU A 59 -24.12 28.77 9.06
C GLU A 59 -24.18 27.60 10.07
N LYS A 60 -25.32 26.91 10.17
CA LYS A 60 -25.56 25.80 11.11
C LYS A 60 -25.11 24.43 10.58
N ASN A 61 -25.17 24.22 9.27
CA ASN A 61 -24.80 22.97 8.62
C ASN A 61 -23.84 23.29 7.48
N ARG A 62 -22.53 23.20 7.75
CA ARG A 62 -21.45 23.64 6.84
C ARG A 62 -20.77 22.43 6.22
N LYS A 63 -21.47 21.66 5.38
CA LYS A 63 -20.80 20.60 4.62
C LYS A 63 -19.65 21.20 3.81
N ALA A 64 -18.49 20.54 3.86
CA ALA A 64 -17.25 21.03 3.27
C ALA A 64 -16.82 22.43 3.78
N GLU A 65 -17.16 22.79 5.03
CA GLU A 65 -16.95 24.11 5.65
C GLU A 65 -17.58 25.30 4.89
N PHE A 66 -18.43 25.04 3.88
CA PHE A 66 -18.94 26.07 2.97
C PHE A 66 -20.34 26.56 3.36
N ASP A 67 -20.53 27.88 3.43
CA ASP A 67 -21.78 28.54 3.78
C ASP A 67 -22.29 29.40 2.61
N LEU A 68 -23.43 29.00 2.04
CA LEU A 68 -24.10 29.67 0.93
C LEU A 68 -25.26 30.57 1.39
N SER A 69 -25.48 30.70 2.70
CA SER A 69 -26.63 31.40 3.28
C SER A 69 -26.38 32.89 3.55
N SER A 70 -25.13 33.34 3.48
CA SER A 70 -24.75 34.73 3.74
C SER A 70 -23.61 35.19 2.82
N PRO A 71 -23.52 36.51 2.49
CA PRO A 71 -22.38 37.07 1.75
C PRO A 71 -21.03 36.79 2.42
N ALA A 72 -20.97 36.88 3.74
CA ALA A 72 -19.76 36.62 4.50
C ALA A 72 -19.34 35.15 4.42
N GLY A 73 -20.29 34.21 4.50
CA GLY A 73 -20.05 32.77 4.34
C GLY A 73 -19.53 32.42 2.94
N LEU A 74 -20.12 33.01 1.91
CA LEU A 74 -19.73 32.81 0.51
C LEU A 74 -18.29 33.22 0.25
N LEU A 75 -17.92 34.41 0.72
CA LEU A 75 -16.58 34.97 0.54
C LEU A 75 -15.52 34.27 1.39
N LYS A 76 -15.91 33.67 2.52
CA LYS A 76 -15.01 32.85 3.34
C LYS A 76 -14.55 31.58 2.60
N GLY A 77 -15.38 31.03 1.72
CA GLY A 77 -15.08 29.77 1.04
C GLY A 77 -15.31 28.55 1.94
N GLY A 78 -14.86 27.38 1.46
CA GLY A 78 -14.99 26.09 2.16
C GLY A 78 -13.64 25.44 2.40
N GLU A 79 -13.66 24.14 2.71
CA GLU A 79 -12.49 23.32 3.00
C GLU A 79 -11.47 23.28 1.84
N SER A 80 -11.97 23.46 0.60
CA SER A 80 -11.18 23.51 -0.64
C SER A 80 -10.75 24.94 -1.03
N GLY A 81 -10.82 25.89 -0.08
CA GLY A 81 -10.52 27.30 -0.28
C GLY A 81 -11.71 28.10 -0.84
N ALA A 82 -11.41 29.19 -1.55
CA ALA A 82 -12.43 30.08 -2.10
C ALA A 82 -13.39 29.32 -3.03
N GLY A 83 -14.69 29.40 -2.74
CA GLY A 83 -15.73 28.78 -3.57
C GLY A 83 -16.07 29.59 -4.83
N LEU A 84 -15.72 30.87 -4.85
CA LEU A 84 -16.10 31.85 -5.86
C LEU A 84 -14.93 32.76 -6.20
N VAL A 85 -14.74 33.05 -7.49
CA VAL A 85 -13.74 33.99 -8.01
C VAL A 85 -14.48 35.06 -8.81
N ALA A 86 -14.52 36.29 -8.27
CA ALA A 86 -15.23 37.40 -8.88
C ALA A 86 -14.77 37.64 -10.33
N GLY A 87 -15.74 37.75 -11.26
CA GLY A 87 -15.50 37.95 -12.68
C GLY A 87 -15.12 36.68 -13.46
N LYS A 88 -14.89 35.56 -12.78
CA LYS A 88 -14.37 34.33 -13.37
C LYS A 88 -15.22 33.11 -13.01
N PRO A 89 -16.37 32.92 -13.67
CA PRO A 89 -17.26 31.79 -13.41
C PRO A 89 -16.58 30.43 -13.63
N ASP A 90 -15.76 30.30 -14.66
CA ASP A 90 -15.07 29.04 -14.98
C ASP A 90 -13.93 28.69 -14.00
N GLU A 91 -13.44 29.67 -13.23
CA GLU A 91 -12.46 29.45 -12.14
C GLU A 91 -13.14 29.31 -10.76
N SER A 92 -14.47 29.43 -10.70
CA SER A 92 -15.25 29.38 -9.47
C SER A 92 -15.72 27.95 -9.17
N LEU A 93 -15.18 27.37 -8.10
CA LEU A 93 -15.44 25.99 -7.70
C LEU A 93 -16.94 25.69 -7.54
N LEU A 94 -17.71 26.59 -6.95
CA LEU A 94 -19.16 26.44 -6.83
C LEU A 94 -19.82 26.29 -8.20
N TYR A 95 -19.46 27.12 -9.18
CA TYR A 95 -20.09 27.08 -10.49
C TYR A 95 -19.73 25.80 -11.24
N GLU A 96 -18.49 25.33 -11.11
CA GLU A 96 -18.06 24.06 -11.68
C GLU A 96 -18.89 22.88 -11.14
N TYR A 97 -19.04 22.76 -9.80
CA TYR A 97 -19.86 21.70 -9.19
C TYR A 97 -21.33 21.74 -9.64
N LEU A 98 -21.87 22.94 -9.87
CA LEU A 98 -23.23 23.13 -10.36
C LEU A 98 -23.34 22.81 -11.87
N HIS A 99 -22.33 23.18 -12.65
CA HIS A 99 -22.28 22.97 -14.10
C HIS A 99 -22.13 21.49 -14.46
N ASP A 100 -21.25 20.78 -13.76
CA ASP A 100 -20.98 19.35 -13.96
C ASP A 100 -22.09 18.45 -13.37
N GLY A 101 -23.10 19.05 -12.73
CA GLY A 101 -24.22 18.34 -12.11
C GLY A 101 -23.84 17.54 -10.86
N ALA A 102 -22.65 17.78 -10.29
CA ALA A 102 -22.21 17.13 -9.06
C ALA A 102 -22.95 17.67 -7.81
N MET A 103 -23.49 18.89 -7.89
CA MET A 103 -24.37 19.48 -6.89
C MET A 103 -25.63 20.06 -7.55
N PRO A 104 -26.83 19.90 -6.96
CA PRO A 104 -27.13 19.22 -5.68
C PRO A 104 -26.98 17.69 -5.77
N PRO A 105 -26.77 16.98 -4.64
CA PRO A 105 -26.53 15.53 -4.66
C PRO A 105 -27.75 14.75 -5.17
N GLU A 106 -27.50 13.53 -5.63
CA GLU A 106 -28.51 12.62 -6.17
C GLU A 106 -29.71 12.48 -5.21
N GLY A 107 -30.93 12.66 -5.73
CA GLY A 107 -32.17 12.74 -4.95
C GLY A 107 -32.60 14.15 -4.51
N SER A 108 -31.79 15.18 -4.77
CA SER A 108 -32.18 16.59 -4.60
C SER A 108 -32.61 17.22 -5.94
N PRO A 109 -33.53 18.21 -5.96
CA PRO A 109 -33.97 18.82 -7.21
C PRO A 109 -32.80 19.51 -7.95
N PRO A 110 -32.56 19.22 -9.24
CA PRO A 110 -31.49 19.86 -10.01
C PRO A 110 -31.82 21.33 -10.29
N LEU A 111 -30.78 22.14 -10.54
CA LEU A 111 -30.96 23.51 -11.00
C LEU A 111 -31.40 23.50 -12.47
N SER A 112 -32.32 24.40 -12.81
CA SER A 112 -32.69 24.69 -14.19
C SER A 112 -31.55 25.41 -14.93
N LYS A 113 -31.57 25.33 -16.27
CA LYS A 113 -30.61 26.07 -17.12
C LYS A 113 -30.63 27.58 -16.85
N GLN A 114 -31.79 28.13 -16.47
CA GLN A 114 -31.94 29.56 -16.16
C GLN A 114 -31.33 29.91 -14.79
N GLU A 115 -31.53 29.06 -13.77
CA GLU A 115 -30.90 29.24 -12.45
C GLU A 115 -29.36 29.17 -12.57
N LEU A 116 -28.82 28.21 -13.32
CA LEU A 116 -27.38 28.12 -13.61
C LEU A 116 -26.86 29.37 -14.32
N LYS A 117 -27.59 29.86 -15.34
CA LYS A 117 -27.21 31.07 -16.07
C LYS A 117 -27.20 32.31 -15.16
N THR A 118 -28.16 32.41 -14.24
CA THR A 118 -28.25 33.51 -13.26
C THR A 118 -27.03 33.51 -12.35
N ILE A 119 -26.62 32.34 -11.84
CA ILE A 119 -25.42 32.20 -11.02
C ILE A 119 -24.15 32.53 -11.83
N HIS A 120 -24.02 32.03 -13.06
CA HIS A 120 -22.89 32.35 -13.94
C HIS A 120 -22.75 33.86 -14.15
N GLN A 121 -23.85 34.52 -14.50
CA GLN A 121 -23.88 35.96 -14.77
C GLN A 121 -23.57 36.78 -13.52
N TRP A 122 -24.06 36.36 -12.35
CA TRP A 122 -23.73 36.98 -11.07
C TRP A 122 -22.23 36.93 -10.79
N ILE A 123 -21.60 35.76 -10.96
CA ILE A 123 -20.15 35.61 -10.78
C ILE A 123 -19.39 36.45 -11.79
N GLN A 124 -19.77 36.38 -13.06
CA GLN A 124 -19.14 37.13 -14.15
C GLN A 124 -19.25 38.64 -13.95
N SER A 125 -20.34 39.13 -13.35
CA SER A 125 -20.53 40.55 -13.05
C SER A 125 -19.69 41.04 -11.86
N GLY A 126 -19.12 40.13 -11.06
CA GLY A 126 -18.22 40.47 -9.96
C GLY A 126 -18.82 40.32 -8.56
N LEU A 127 -19.77 39.39 -8.38
CA LEU A 127 -20.39 39.04 -7.10
C LEU A 127 -21.06 40.24 -6.40
N HIS A 128 -22.10 40.81 -7.00
CA HIS A 128 -22.81 41.94 -6.40
C HIS A 128 -23.73 41.51 -5.25
N PHE A 129 -23.72 42.31 -4.17
CA PHE A 129 -24.51 42.15 -2.95
C PHE A 129 -25.24 43.45 -2.62
N LYS A 130 -26.41 43.40 -1.96
CA LYS A 130 -27.20 44.58 -1.55
C LYS A 130 -26.43 45.50 -0.62
N GLU A 131 -25.85 44.91 0.41
CA GLU A 131 -24.85 45.56 1.24
C GLU A 131 -23.49 45.08 0.74
N LYS A 132 -22.60 46.02 0.39
CA LYS A 132 -21.20 45.64 0.16
C LYS A 132 -20.74 44.96 1.44
N PRO A 133 -20.43 43.65 1.43
CA PRO A 133 -19.78 43.05 2.59
C PRO A 133 -18.60 43.94 2.90
N GLN A 134 -18.38 44.26 4.19
CA GLN A 134 -17.15 44.95 4.57
C GLN A 134 -16.02 44.22 3.83
N PRO A 135 -15.19 44.93 3.04
CA PRO A 135 -14.12 44.25 2.34
C PRO A 135 -13.37 43.49 3.42
N THR A 136 -13.45 42.17 3.37
CA THR A 136 -12.43 41.34 3.99
C THR A 136 -11.20 41.83 3.26
N THR A 137 -10.46 42.74 3.90
CA THR A 137 -9.21 43.30 3.43
C THR A 137 -8.51 42.16 2.73
N THR A 138 -8.21 42.28 1.43
CA THR A 138 -7.48 41.24 0.70
C THR A 138 -6.37 40.81 1.62
N ALA A 139 -6.45 39.58 2.15
CA ALA A 139 -5.65 39.24 3.32
C ALA A 139 -4.20 39.50 2.96
N ALA A 140 -3.50 40.32 3.75
CA ALA A 140 -2.12 40.68 3.45
C ALA A 140 -1.32 39.39 3.29
N LEU A 141 -0.44 39.33 2.28
CA LEU A 141 0.31 38.11 2.03
C LEU A 141 1.10 37.74 3.27
N SER A 142 1.04 36.48 3.65
CA SER A 142 1.68 35.94 4.83
C SER A 142 2.80 34.96 4.44
N GLN A 143 3.48 34.43 5.45
CA GLN A 143 4.42 33.33 5.24
C GLN A 143 3.74 32.07 4.68
N HIS A 144 2.45 31.86 4.95
CA HIS A 144 1.72 30.68 4.47
C HIS A 144 1.44 30.72 2.96
N ASP A 145 1.45 31.91 2.34
CA ASP A 145 1.32 32.07 0.89
C ASP A 145 2.65 31.85 0.14
N VAL A 146 3.79 32.04 0.84
CA VAL A 146 5.13 32.05 0.23
C VAL A 146 5.94 30.82 0.56
N LEU A 147 5.92 30.33 1.80
CA LEU A 147 6.73 29.19 2.21
C LEU A 147 6.46 27.93 1.38
N PRO A 148 5.21 27.53 1.06
CA PRO A 148 4.97 26.37 0.19
C PRO A 148 5.69 26.46 -1.16
N ILE A 149 5.72 27.66 -1.76
CA ILE A 149 6.43 27.93 -3.00
C ILE A 149 7.93 27.72 -2.78
N LEU A 150 8.51 28.34 -1.75
CA LEU A 150 9.94 28.23 -1.45
C LEU A 150 10.36 26.79 -1.12
N TYR A 151 9.54 26.05 -0.37
CA TYR A 151 9.81 24.65 -0.07
C TYR A 151 9.86 23.79 -1.34
N ARG A 152 8.87 23.94 -2.21
CA ARG A 152 8.77 23.19 -3.46
C ARG A 152 9.85 23.54 -4.48
N ARG A 153 10.24 24.81 -4.55
CA ARG A 153 11.18 25.32 -5.56
C ARG A 153 12.64 25.30 -5.09
N CYS A 154 12.89 25.46 -3.79
CA CYS A 154 14.22 25.79 -3.27
C CYS A 154 14.72 24.89 -2.13
N ALA A 155 13.86 24.27 -1.31
CA ALA A 155 14.31 23.55 -0.09
C ALA A 155 15.18 22.32 -0.35
N MET A 156 15.07 21.68 -1.52
CA MET A 156 15.94 20.55 -1.87
C MET A 156 17.44 20.91 -1.81
N CYS A 157 17.79 22.15 -2.15
CA CYS A 157 19.18 22.65 -2.14
C CYS A 157 19.47 23.64 -0.98
N HIS A 158 18.44 24.29 -0.44
CA HIS A 158 18.53 25.34 0.59
C HIS A 158 17.65 25.03 1.82
N GLY A 159 17.62 23.76 2.24
CA GLY A 159 16.77 23.21 3.29
C GLY A 159 17.51 22.79 4.56
N PRO A 160 17.00 21.79 5.31
CA PRO A 160 17.64 21.36 6.56
C PRO A 160 19.01 20.71 6.31
N GLU A 161 19.13 19.99 5.21
CA GLU A 161 20.18 19.01 4.98
C GLU A 161 21.27 19.52 4.06
N TYR A 162 20.86 20.36 3.11
CA TYR A 162 21.76 21.08 2.22
C TYR A 162 21.43 22.56 2.31
N GLN A 163 22.46 23.37 2.57
CA GLN A 163 22.38 24.83 2.56
C GLN A 163 23.41 25.33 1.57
N GLU A 164 23.12 25.19 0.27
CA GLU A 164 24.05 25.62 -0.77
C GLU A 164 24.32 27.12 -0.67
N GLY A 165 25.60 27.51 -0.65
CA GLY A 165 26.02 28.87 -0.35
C GLY A 165 25.64 29.35 1.05
N GLY A 166 25.46 28.44 2.02
CA GLY A 166 25.11 28.74 3.42
C GLY A 166 23.68 29.25 3.63
N LEU A 167 22.80 29.17 2.63
CA LEU A 167 21.42 29.68 2.69
C LEU A 167 20.42 28.60 3.14
N ASP A 168 19.56 28.95 4.10
CA ASP A 168 18.38 28.19 4.53
C ASP A 168 17.12 29.04 4.27
N ILE A 169 16.19 28.55 3.44
CA ILE A 169 14.98 29.31 3.03
C ILE A 169 13.75 29.04 3.90
N ARG A 170 13.86 28.16 4.91
CA ARG A 170 12.69 27.58 5.59
C ARG A 170 11.94 28.52 6.52
N SER A 171 12.50 29.70 6.81
CA SER A 171 11.83 30.71 7.61
C SER A 171 12.34 32.10 7.25
N LYS A 172 11.53 33.12 7.56
CA LYS A 172 11.92 34.52 7.43
C LYS A 172 13.22 34.84 8.15
N ALA A 173 13.38 34.36 9.39
CA ALA A 173 14.59 34.59 10.18
C ALA A 173 15.85 34.06 9.46
N LYS A 174 15.77 32.89 8.83
CA LYS A 174 16.88 32.29 8.08
C LYS A 174 17.15 33.04 6.76
N MET A 175 16.11 33.47 6.05
CA MET A 175 16.26 34.26 4.83
C MET A 175 16.86 35.65 5.09
N LEU A 176 16.51 36.29 6.22
CA LEU A 176 17.10 37.56 6.65
C LEU A 176 18.57 37.41 7.05
N LYS A 177 18.94 36.28 7.68
CA LYS A 177 20.34 35.95 7.97
C LYS A 177 21.16 35.83 6.68
N GLY A 178 20.58 35.24 5.63
CA GLY A 178 21.24 35.08 4.34
C GLY A 178 22.30 33.98 4.34
N GLY A 179 23.07 33.92 3.25
CA GLY A 179 24.15 32.96 3.04
C GLY A 179 25.50 33.65 2.80
N GLU A 180 26.45 32.92 2.24
CA GLU A 180 27.81 33.39 1.89
C GLU A 180 27.81 34.59 0.94
N ALA A 181 26.82 34.67 0.06
CA ALA A 181 26.63 35.79 -0.87
C ALA A 181 26.03 37.05 -0.19
N GLY A 182 25.59 36.95 1.06
CA GLY A 182 24.92 38.01 1.83
C GLY A 182 23.43 37.74 2.09
N THR A 183 22.73 38.79 2.54
CA THR A 183 21.31 38.75 2.90
C THR A 183 20.42 38.33 1.71
N ALA A 184 19.61 37.28 1.88
CA ALA A 184 18.80 36.74 0.78
C ALA A 184 17.57 37.62 0.46
N VAL A 185 16.90 38.13 1.50
CA VAL A 185 15.72 39.01 1.37
C VAL A 185 15.91 40.30 2.17
N ILE A 186 15.56 41.43 1.57
CA ILE A 186 15.60 42.74 2.23
C ILE A 186 14.17 43.23 2.38
N LYS A 187 13.72 43.38 3.63
CA LYS A 187 12.36 43.85 3.97
C LYS A 187 12.01 45.13 3.18
N GLY A 188 10.89 45.11 2.47
CA GLY A 188 10.37 46.22 1.68
C GLY A 188 11.12 46.49 0.37
N LYS A 189 12.15 45.71 0.01
CA LYS A 189 13.03 45.96 -1.15
C LYS A 189 13.23 44.70 -1.99
N PRO A 190 12.20 44.22 -2.72
CA PRO A 190 12.28 43.01 -3.53
C PRO A 190 13.40 43.08 -4.58
N ASP A 191 13.55 44.20 -5.29
CA ASP A 191 14.56 44.31 -6.37
C ASP A 191 16.01 44.41 -5.85
N LYS A 192 16.21 44.68 -4.56
CA LYS A 192 17.52 44.64 -3.91
C LYS A 192 17.80 43.31 -3.20
N SER A 193 16.82 42.40 -3.19
CA SER A 193 16.95 41.09 -2.54
C SER A 193 17.70 40.11 -3.45
N LEU A 194 18.78 39.50 -2.95
CA LEU A 194 19.61 38.58 -3.73
C LEU A 194 18.83 37.35 -4.23
N LEU A 195 17.88 36.86 -3.42
CA LEU A 195 17.00 35.76 -3.81
C LEU A 195 16.25 36.08 -5.11
N ILE A 196 15.63 37.27 -5.20
CA ILE A 196 14.91 37.72 -6.39
C ILE A 196 15.87 37.89 -7.57
N LYS A 197 17.04 38.49 -7.34
CA LYS A 197 18.05 38.70 -8.38
C LYS A 197 18.44 37.37 -9.04
N TYR A 198 18.79 36.34 -8.26
CA TYR A 198 19.21 35.05 -8.81
C TYR A 198 18.09 34.28 -9.52
N ILE A 199 16.84 34.42 -9.07
CA ILE A 199 15.68 33.84 -9.76
C ILE A 199 15.48 34.52 -11.12
N VAL A 200 15.50 35.86 -11.16
CA VAL A 200 15.30 36.65 -12.39
C VAL A 200 16.43 36.43 -13.40
N GLU A 201 17.69 36.39 -12.93
CA GLU A 201 18.87 36.12 -13.76
C GLU A 201 18.98 34.65 -14.19
N LYS A 202 18.11 33.77 -13.66
CA LYS A 202 18.11 32.32 -13.92
C LYS A 202 19.44 31.64 -13.58
N THR A 203 20.15 32.18 -12.60
CA THR A 203 21.39 31.62 -12.08
C THR A 203 21.15 30.60 -10.98
N CYS A 204 19.99 30.67 -10.31
CA CYS A 204 19.53 29.65 -9.36
C CYS A 204 18.03 29.33 -9.58
N PRO A 205 17.62 28.05 -9.65
CA PRO A 205 18.47 26.86 -9.63
C PRO A 205 19.28 26.68 -10.94
N PRO A 206 20.50 26.11 -10.89
CA PRO A 206 21.27 25.83 -12.09
C PRO A 206 20.52 24.88 -13.04
N LYS A 207 20.45 25.23 -14.34
CA LYS A 207 19.67 24.47 -15.34
C LYS A 207 19.97 22.96 -15.37
N ALA A 208 21.23 22.59 -15.14
CA ALA A 208 21.68 21.20 -15.13
C ALA A 208 21.14 20.37 -13.96
N GLU A 209 20.75 21.02 -12.86
CA GLU A 209 20.34 20.36 -11.61
C GLU A 209 18.82 20.32 -11.42
N ILE A 210 18.05 21.15 -12.12
CA ILE A 210 16.57 21.21 -12.04
C ILE A 210 15.97 19.80 -12.10
N SER A 211 16.21 19.08 -13.20
CA SER A 211 15.65 17.75 -13.38
C SER A 211 16.23 16.74 -12.38
N ARG A 212 17.54 16.81 -12.11
CA ARG A 212 18.24 15.85 -11.24
C ARG A 212 17.78 15.92 -9.79
N ALA A 213 17.54 17.12 -9.28
CA ALA A 213 17.03 17.38 -7.95
C ALA A 213 15.49 17.23 -7.85
N GLY A 214 14.82 17.01 -8.99
CA GLY A 214 13.36 16.87 -9.03
C GLY A 214 12.63 18.16 -8.63
N ILE A 215 13.22 19.32 -8.93
CA ILE A 215 12.63 20.63 -8.71
C ILE A 215 12.21 21.22 -10.06
N GLU A 216 11.43 22.30 -10.03
CA GLU A 216 11.10 23.05 -11.24
C GLU A 216 11.30 24.55 -11.00
N PRO A 217 11.52 25.37 -12.05
CA PRO A 217 11.63 26.81 -11.92
C PRO A 217 10.36 27.44 -11.33
N MET A 218 10.55 28.56 -10.64
CA MET A 218 9.44 29.38 -10.16
C MET A 218 8.65 29.96 -11.34
N THR A 219 7.32 29.99 -11.22
CA THR A 219 6.45 30.64 -12.21
C THR A 219 6.47 32.16 -12.08
N ALA A 220 5.97 32.88 -13.08
CA ALA A 220 5.88 34.34 -13.03
C ALA A 220 4.92 34.82 -11.93
N GLU A 221 3.83 34.09 -11.70
CA GLU A 221 2.86 34.34 -10.64
C GLU A 221 3.48 34.12 -9.26
N GLU A 222 4.13 32.98 -9.04
CA GLU A 222 4.85 32.68 -7.79
C GLU A 222 5.92 33.74 -7.48
N LEU A 223 6.65 34.20 -8.49
CA LEU A 223 7.63 35.28 -8.34
C LEU A 223 6.97 36.60 -7.96
N THR A 224 5.78 36.88 -8.50
CA THR A 224 5.00 38.09 -8.16
C THR A 224 4.52 38.03 -6.72
N THR A 225 4.02 36.88 -6.25
CA THR A 225 3.64 36.64 -4.86
C THR A 225 4.82 36.85 -3.92
N LEU A 226 5.98 36.25 -4.22
CA LEU A 226 7.19 36.41 -3.41
C LEU A 226 7.66 37.88 -3.36
N LYS A 227 7.67 38.59 -4.50
CA LYS A 227 8.04 40.02 -4.54
C LYS A 227 7.10 40.88 -3.71
N SER A 228 5.79 40.61 -3.80
CA SER A 228 4.75 41.35 -3.09
C SER A 228 4.88 41.14 -1.58
N TRP A 229 5.04 39.91 -1.12
CA TRP A 229 5.30 39.61 0.29
C TRP A 229 6.56 40.28 0.85
N ILE A 230 7.65 40.34 0.06
CA ILE A 230 8.86 41.09 0.45
C ILE A 230 8.57 42.60 0.54
N ALA A 231 7.84 43.16 -0.43
CA ALA A 231 7.48 44.57 -0.49
C ALA A 231 6.56 44.98 0.69
N GLU A 232 5.60 44.13 1.04
CA GLU A 232 4.69 44.31 2.17
C GLU A 232 5.36 44.14 3.54
N GLY A 233 6.62 43.71 3.57
CA GLY A 233 7.44 43.71 4.77
C GLY A 233 7.61 42.35 5.44
N LEU A 234 7.43 41.25 4.70
CA LEU A 234 7.60 39.87 5.17
C LEU A 234 6.65 39.55 6.32
N ASN A 235 5.35 39.79 6.11
CA ASN A 235 4.34 39.59 7.15
C ASN A 235 4.28 38.12 7.58
N GLU A 236 4.12 37.90 8.88
CA GLU A 236 3.93 36.58 9.48
C GLU A 236 2.67 36.62 10.34
N VAL A 237 1.81 35.61 10.18
CA VAL A 237 0.62 35.42 11.01
C VAL A 237 0.82 34.23 11.94
N ASN A 238 0.32 34.32 13.17
CA ASN A 238 0.31 33.19 14.09
C ASN A 238 -1.09 32.57 14.06
N GLU A 239 -1.33 31.70 13.09
CA GLU A 239 -2.59 30.97 12.96
C GLU A 239 -2.48 29.62 13.67
N SER A 240 -3.39 29.35 14.61
CA SER A 240 -3.52 28.00 15.17
C SER A 240 -4.15 27.09 14.12
N ALA A 241 -3.41 26.07 13.69
CA ALA A 241 -3.89 25.03 12.80
C ALA A 241 -4.56 23.86 13.56
N GLU A 242 -4.75 23.99 14.87
CA GLU A 242 -5.42 23.00 15.70
C GLU A 242 -6.94 22.97 15.46
N ILE A 243 -7.50 21.77 15.51
CA ILE A 243 -8.93 21.54 15.37
C ILE A 243 -9.48 21.21 16.75
N ASN A 244 -10.53 21.92 17.18
CA ASN A 244 -11.31 21.52 18.33
C ASN A 244 -12.21 20.33 17.95
N LEU A 245 -11.75 19.11 18.21
CA LEU A 245 -12.48 17.88 17.88
C LEU A 245 -13.88 17.83 18.52
N ALA A 246 -14.07 18.44 19.69
CA ALA A 246 -15.35 18.48 20.39
C ALA A 246 -16.38 19.40 19.71
N GLN A 247 -15.94 20.31 18.85
CA GLN A 247 -16.78 21.27 18.11
C GLN A 247 -16.44 21.24 16.62
N ASP A 248 -16.32 20.03 16.09
CA ASP A 248 -15.96 19.81 14.70
C ASP A 248 -17.19 19.99 13.76
N PRO A 249 -17.16 20.97 12.82
CA PRO A 249 -18.27 21.19 11.89
C PRO A 249 -18.33 20.17 10.74
N LEU A 250 -17.26 19.40 10.49
CA LEU A 250 -17.18 18.44 9.37
C LEU A 250 -17.45 17.00 9.78
N VAL A 251 -17.32 16.70 11.08
CA VAL A 251 -17.63 15.39 11.66
C VAL A 251 -18.64 15.62 12.77
N SER A 252 -19.86 15.15 12.58
CA SER A 252 -20.96 15.29 13.54
C SER A 252 -20.86 14.28 14.69
N LYS A 253 -21.70 14.46 15.72
CA LYS A 253 -21.78 13.46 16.80
C LYS A 253 -22.37 12.15 16.28
N GLU A 254 -23.33 12.25 15.37
CA GLU A 254 -23.99 11.12 14.71
C GLU A 254 -23.01 10.31 13.87
N ASP A 255 -22.11 10.97 13.14
CA ASP A 255 -21.04 10.30 12.37
C ASP A 255 -20.17 9.41 13.25
N ARG A 256 -19.85 9.89 14.45
CA ARG A 256 -19.04 9.14 15.43
C ARG A 256 -19.78 7.93 15.98
N GLN A 257 -21.11 7.94 16.02
CA GLN A 257 -21.93 6.80 16.50
C GLN A 257 -21.99 5.62 15.51
N PHE A 258 -21.33 5.71 14.35
CA PHE A 258 -21.25 4.59 13.44
C PHE A 258 -20.58 3.38 14.10
N TRP A 259 -21.15 2.18 13.91
CA TRP A 259 -20.83 0.99 14.72
C TRP A 259 -19.33 0.66 14.76
N SER A 260 -18.60 0.86 13.65
CA SER A 260 -17.18 0.54 13.54
C SER A 260 -16.26 1.65 14.05
N PHE A 261 -16.80 2.82 14.38
CA PHE A 261 -16.07 3.94 14.99
C PHE A 261 -16.24 3.98 16.51
N GLN A 262 -17.14 3.16 17.06
CA GLN A 262 -17.30 2.95 18.49
C GLN A 262 -16.35 1.86 18.99
N PRO A 263 -15.80 1.94 20.22
CA PRO A 263 -14.97 0.88 20.81
C PRO A 263 -15.66 -0.51 20.78
N PRO A 264 -14.91 -1.62 20.69
CA PRO A 264 -15.45 -2.98 20.80
C PRO A 264 -16.13 -3.22 22.15
N GLN A 265 -17.34 -3.77 22.13
CA GLN A 265 -18.09 -4.03 23.35
C GLN A 265 -17.72 -5.37 23.99
N GLN A 266 -17.65 -5.40 25.31
CA GLN A 266 -17.55 -6.67 26.04
C GLN A 266 -18.92 -7.36 26.05
N VAL A 267 -19.04 -8.45 25.30
CA VAL A 267 -20.27 -9.25 25.21
C VAL A 267 -20.12 -10.56 25.97
N THR A 268 -21.16 -11.03 26.65
CA THR A 268 -21.19 -12.38 27.24
C THR A 268 -21.69 -13.40 26.22
N PRO A 269 -21.10 -14.60 26.11
CA PRO A 269 -21.60 -15.64 25.23
C PRO A 269 -23.09 -15.94 25.50
N PRO A 270 -23.94 -16.04 24.46
CA PRO A 270 -25.37 -16.20 24.64
C PRO A 270 -25.72 -17.61 25.11
N THR A 271 -26.88 -17.75 25.77
CA THR A 271 -27.50 -19.06 26.02
C THR A 271 -28.19 -19.56 24.74
N VAL A 272 -28.05 -20.84 24.45
CA VAL A 272 -28.57 -21.53 23.25
C VAL A 272 -29.40 -22.75 23.65
N GLN A 273 -30.25 -23.26 22.76
CA GLN A 273 -31.11 -24.40 23.06
C GLN A 273 -30.31 -25.70 23.15
N HIS A 274 -29.34 -25.89 22.26
CA HIS A 274 -28.51 -27.10 22.16
C HIS A 274 -27.10 -26.84 22.73
N ALA A 275 -27.03 -26.61 24.04
CA ALA A 275 -25.78 -26.27 24.73
C ALA A 275 -24.70 -27.36 24.63
N GLU A 276 -25.07 -28.61 24.41
CA GLU A 276 -24.17 -29.73 24.19
C GLU A 276 -23.32 -29.63 22.91
N LEU A 277 -23.74 -28.80 21.94
CA LEU A 277 -23.01 -28.55 20.70
C LEU A 277 -21.94 -27.45 20.84
N VAL A 278 -21.88 -26.77 21.99
CA VAL A 278 -20.95 -25.66 22.25
C VAL A 278 -19.65 -26.21 22.81
N LYS A 279 -18.56 -26.22 22.01
CA LYS A 279 -17.22 -26.57 22.48
C LYS A 279 -16.50 -25.39 23.09
N ASN A 280 -16.67 -24.21 22.49
CA ASN A 280 -16.14 -22.96 23.02
C ASN A 280 -17.09 -21.79 22.74
N PRO A 281 -16.84 -20.58 23.28
CA PRO A 281 -17.77 -19.47 23.15
C PRO A 281 -18.12 -19.03 21.72
N ILE A 282 -17.25 -19.25 20.72
CA ILE A 282 -17.57 -18.96 19.31
C ILE A 282 -18.83 -19.71 18.89
N ASP A 283 -18.94 -20.96 19.34
CA ASP A 283 -20.03 -21.84 18.95
C ASP A 283 -21.37 -21.31 19.46
N ALA A 284 -21.43 -20.76 20.68
CA ALA A 284 -22.66 -20.19 21.22
C ALA A 284 -23.19 -19.02 20.37
N PHE A 285 -22.31 -18.14 19.89
CA PHE A 285 -22.74 -16.99 19.07
C PHE A 285 -23.29 -17.40 17.71
N LEU A 286 -22.64 -18.35 17.05
CA LEU A 286 -23.05 -18.87 15.74
C LEU A 286 -24.31 -19.74 15.88
N LEU A 287 -24.34 -20.65 16.85
CA LEU A 287 -25.48 -21.55 17.09
C LEU A 287 -26.77 -20.78 17.39
N ARG A 288 -26.71 -19.68 18.16
CA ARG A 288 -27.88 -18.81 18.37
C ARG A 288 -28.49 -18.32 17.04
N LYS A 289 -27.65 -17.99 16.04
CA LYS A 289 -28.12 -17.53 14.73
C LYS A 289 -28.63 -18.68 13.85
N LEU A 290 -28.00 -19.85 13.94
CA LEU A 290 -28.44 -21.07 13.26
C LEU A 290 -29.81 -21.53 13.80
N GLU A 291 -29.98 -21.61 15.12
CA GLU A 291 -31.25 -22.00 15.77
C GLU A 291 -32.40 -21.06 15.39
N ALA A 292 -32.12 -19.75 15.26
CA ALA A 292 -33.10 -18.78 14.79
C ALA A 292 -33.56 -19.01 13.34
N GLN A 293 -32.83 -19.78 12.54
CA GLN A 293 -33.20 -20.22 11.20
C GLN A 293 -33.61 -21.70 11.13
N ASN A 294 -33.83 -22.36 12.28
CA ASN A 294 -34.07 -23.80 12.38
C ASN A 294 -32.94 -24.65 11.76
N LEU A 295 -31.70 -24.13 11.81
CA LEU A 295 -30.49 -24.85 11.43
C LEU A 295 -29.72 -25.27 12.69
N SER A 296 -28.78 -26.19 12.49
CA SER A 296 -27.77 -26.57 13.47
C SER A 296 -26.42 -26.72 12.75
N TYR A 297 -25.37 -27.08 13.48
CA TYR A 297 -24.09 -27.42 12.88
C TYR A 297 -24.18 -28.71 12.06
N SER A 298 -23.43 -28.74 10.96
CA SER A 298 -23.13 -29.98 10.25
C SER A 298 -22.37 -30.97 11.14
N PRO A 299 -22.46 -32.28 10.86
CA PRO A 299 -21.64 -33.28 11.52
C PRO A 299 -20.15 -32.93 11.46
N GLU A 300 -19.40 -33.38 12.45
CA GLU A 300 -17.95 -33.22 12.46
C GLU A 300 -17.32 -33.96 11.27
N ALA A 301 -16.33 -33.33 10.63
CA ALA A 301 -15.56 -33.96 9.57
C ALA A 301 -14.77 -35.17 10.11
N ASP A 302 -14.47 -36.13 9.25
CA ASP A 302 -13.63 -37.26 9.63
C ASP A 302 -12.19 -36.82 9.96
N LYS A 303 -11.47 -37.65 10.72
CA LYS A 303 -10.13 -37.32 11.17
C LYS A 303 -9.14 -37.01 10.03
N ARG A 304 -9.26 -37.65 8.86
CA ARG A 304 -8.33 -37.41 7.74
C ARG A 304 -8.56 -36.02 7.15
N THR A 305 -9.82 -35.65 6.96
CA THR A 305 -10.20 -34.30 6.55
C THR A 305 -9.72 -33.26 7.55
N LEU A 306 -9.90 -33.50 8.86
CA LEU A 306 -9.47 -32.59 9.93
C LEU A 306 -7.95 -32.34 9.94
N ILE A 307 -7.12 -33.38 9.85
CA ILE A 307 -5.65 -33.20 9.84
C ILE A 307 -5.18 -32.51 8.57
N ARG A 308 -5.71 -32.89 7.39
CA ARG A 308 -5.36 -32.25 6.12
C ARG A 308 -5.72 -30.77 6.15
N ARG A 309 -6.94 -30.43 6.57
CA ARG A 309 -7.43 -29.05 6.70
C ARG A 309 -6.59 -28.23 7.68
N ALA A 310 -6.36 -28.73 8.89
CA ALA A 310 -5.58 -28.03 9.91
C ALA A 310 -4.14 -27.78 9.47
N THR A 311 -3.49 -28.77 8.84
CA THR A 311 -2.10 -28.68 8.40
C THR A 311 -1.95 -27.65 7.28
N PHE A 312 -2.83 -27.66 6.27
CA PHE A 312 -2.82 -26.61 5.24
C PHE A 312 -3.15 -25.22 5.79
N ALA A 313 -4.15 -25.11 6.68
CA ALA A 313 -4.53 -23.83 7.28
C ALA A 313 -3.39 -23.19 8.08
N LEU A 314 -2.62 -23.99 8.83
CA LEU A 314 -1.55 -23.47 9.67
C LEU A 314 -0.21 -23.40 8.95
N THR A 315 0.17 -24.37 8.13
CA THR A 315 1.54 -24.48 7.56
C THR A 315 1.62 -24.20 6.06
N GLY A 316 0.49 -24.24 5.34
CA GLY A 316 0.44 -24.13 3.89
C GLY A 316 1.02 -25.33 3.12
N LEU A 317 1.23 -26.46 3.80
CA LEU A 317 1.73 -27.72 3.24
C LEU A 317 0.80 -28.88 3.64
N PRO A 318 0.81 -30.00 2.88
CA PRO A 318 0.11 -31.22 3.29
C PRO A 318 0.81 -31.89 4.49
N PRO A 319 0.09 -32.65 5.33
CA PRO A 319 0.72 -33.47 6.36
C PRO A 319 1.43 -34.68 5.75
N THR A 320 2.46 -35.19 6.42
CA THR A 320 3.12 -36.43 5.99
C THR A 320 2.26 -37.66 6.30
N PRO A 321 2.45 -38.79 5.60
CA PRO A 321 1.76 -40.04 5.93
C PRO A 321 1.94 -40.47 7.41
N GLU A 322 3.11 -40.23 7.99
CA GLU A 322 3.41 -40.54 9.39
C GLU A 322 2.61 -39.67 10.35
N GLU A 323 2.50 -38.36 10.07
CA GLU A 323 1.67 -37.43 10.86
C GLU A 323 0.20 -37.82 10.81
N VAL A 324 -0.28 -38.26 9.65
CA VAL A 324 -1.66 -38.75 9.46
C VAL A 324 -1.88 -40.03 10.27
N SER A 325 -1.00 -41.02 10.18
CA SER A 325 -1.13 -42.25 10.97
C SER A 325 -1.15 -41.95 12.47
N ALA A 326 -0.20 -41.15 12.95
CA ALA A 326 -0.11 -40.78 14.36
C ALA A 326 -1.40 -40.15 14.89
N PHE A 327 -2.03 -39.25 14.13
CA PHE A 327 -3.28 -38.61 14.53
C PHE A 327 -4.50 -39.55 14.49
N LEU A 328 -4.55 -40.47 13.52
CA LEU A 328 -5.61 -41.46 13.42
C LEU A 328 -5.54 -42.47 14.57
N ASP A 329 -4.33 -42.84 14.97
CA ASP A 329 -4.05 -43.80 16.03
C ASP A 329 -4.24 -43.20 17.43
N ASP A 330 -4.07 -41.88 17.59
CA ASP A 330 -4.34 -41.19 18.86
C ASP A 330 -5.83 -41.27 19.25
N LYS A 331 -6.12 -41.96 20.35
CA LYS A 331 -7.48 -42.14 20.90
C LYS A 331 -7.78 -41.22 22.08
N SER A 332 -6.88 -40.29 22.41
CA SER A 332 -7.11 -39.32 23.48
C SER A 332 -8.23 -38.34 23.13
N ASP A 333 -8.95 -37.87 24.15
CA ASP A 333 -10.01 -36.86 24.00
C ASP A 333 -9.48 -35.49 23.53
N HIS A 334 -8.15 -35.29 23.61
CA HIS A 334 -7.46 -34.06 23.24
C HIS A 334 -6.55 -34.22 22.01
N ALA A 335 -6.74 -35.29 21.23
CA ALA A 335 -5.90 -35.58 20.06
C ALA A 335 -5.90 -34.42 19.06
N TYR A 336 -7.06 -33.77 18.85
CA TYR A 336 -7.19 -32.67 17.90
C TYR A 336 -6.52 -31.38 18.41
N GLU A 337 -6.73 -31.04 19.68
CA GLU A 337 -6.10 -29.89 20.34
C GLU A 337 -4.58 -30.03 20.32
N THR A 338 -4.06 -31.22 20.61
CA THR A 338 -2.62 -31.54 20.56
C THR A 338 -2.06 -31.38 19.14
N LEU A 339 -2.82 -31.80 18.13
CA LEU A 339 -2.46 -31.58 16.73
C LEU A 339 -2.36 -30.07 16.42
N ILE A 340 -3.34 -29.27 16.84
CA ILE A 340 -3.32 -27.81 16.62
C ILE A 340 -2.13 -27.16 17.31
N ASP A 341 -1.85 -27.52 18.56
CA ASP A 341 -0.73 -26.97 19.33
C ASP A 341 0.61 -27.28 18.65
N ARG A 342 0.82 -28.53 18.21
CA ARG A 342 2.00 -28.93 17.43
C ARG A 342 2.16 -28.14 16.13
N LEU A 343 1.06 -27.89 15.41
CA LEU A 343 1.10 -27.15 14.15
C LEU A 343 1.39 -25.65 14.37
N LEU A 344 0.90 -25.05 15.47
CA LEU A 344 1.19 -23.67 15.85
C LEU A 344 2.64 -23.45 16.32
N GLU A 345 3.26 -24.49 16.87
CA GLU A 345 4.68 -24.51 17.22
C GLU A 345 5.60 -24.74 16.02
N SER A 346 5.06 -25.18 14.88
CA SER A 346 5.86 -25.45 13.68
C SER A 346 6.45 -24.17 13.10
N PRO A 347 7.75 -24.15 12.72
CA PRO A 347 8.35 -23.07 11.94
C PRO A 347 7.61 -22.73 10.63
N ARG A 348 6.87 -23.70 10.09
CA ARG A 348 6.09 -23.56 8.85
C ARG A 348 4.83 -22.70 9.06
N TYR A 349 4.35 -22.58 10.30
CA TYR A 349 3.27 -21.66 10.68
C TYR A 349 3.63 -20.22 10.34
N ALA A 350 4.82 -19.81 10.79
CA ALA A 350 5.34 -18.47 10.61
C ALA A 350 5.48 -18.08 9.14
N GLU A 351 5.84 -19.03 8.27
CA GLU A 351 5.97 -18.80 6.83
C GLU A 351 4.61 -18.60 6.15
N LYS A 352 3.59 -19.38 6.54
CA LYS A 352 2.23 -19.25 6.02
C LYS A 352 1.59 -17.93 6.43
N TRP A 353 1.62 -17.61 7.73
CA TRP A 353 0.96 -16.40 8.25
C TRP A 353 1.77 -15.13 8.03
N GLY A 354 3.11 -15.25 8.00
CA GLY A 354 3.98 -14.18 7.51
C GLY A 354 3.71 -13.84 6.05
N ARG A 355 3.51 -14.83 5.17
CA ARG A 355 3.10 -14.59 3.78
C ARG A 355 1.77 -13.84 3.68
N PHE A 356 0.80 -14.16 4.54
CA PHE A 356 -0.46 -13.42 4.63
C PHE A 356 -0.23 -11.94 5.01
N TRP A 357 0.58 -11.66 6.03
CA TRP A 357 0.89 -10.27 6.40
C TRP A 357 1.62 -9.51 5.27
N LEU A 358 2.49 -10.20 4.53
CA LEU A 358 3.22 -9.60 3.41
C LEU A 358 2.32 -9.17 2.25
N ASP A 359 1.14 -9.80 2.06
CA ASP A 359 0.11 -9.27 1.14
C ASP A 359 -0.43 -7.92 1.62
N LEU A 360 -0.76 -7.83 2.90
CA LEU A 360 -1.29 -6.62 3.52
C LEU A 360 -0.26 -5.48 3.47
N ALA A 361 1.00 -5.78 3.74
CA ALA A 361 2.08 -4.81 3.66
C ALA A 361 2.43 -4.41 2.22
N GLY A 362 1.94 -5.10 1.18
CA GLY A 362 2.29 -4.81 -0.21
C GLY A 362 3.73 -5.19 -0.57
N TYR A 363 4.25 -6.24 0.05
CA TYR A 363 5.64 -6.69 -0.13
C TYR A 363 5.94 -7.07 -1.58
N ALA A 364 7.04 -6.53 -2.11
CA ALA A 364 7.63 -6.98 -3.36
C ALA A 364 9.16 -6.81 -3.29
N ASP A 365 9.89 -7.66 -4.01
CA ASP A 365 11.35 -7.58 -4.15
C ASP A 365 11.79 -6.52 -5.17
N SER A 366 10.87 -5.71 -5.70
CA SER A 366 11.15 -4.64 -6.66
C SER A 366 10.23 -3.43 -6.54
N GLU A 367 10.66 -2.29 -7.07
CA GLU A 367 9.91 -1.02 -7.00
C GLU A 367 8.71 -0.95 -7.96
N GLY A 368 8.79 -1.56 -9.14
CA GLY A 368 7.66 -1.75 -10.07
C GLY A 368 6.87 -0.54 -10.52
N LYS A 369 7.44 0.67 -10.57
CA LYS A 369 6.75 1.90 -11.03
C LYS A 369 7.34 2.41 -12.35
N ARG A 370 6.47 2.75 -13.33
CA ARG A 370 6.83 3.23 -14.69
C ARG A 370 7.71 2.23 -15.46
N SER A 371 8.77 2.63 -16.17
CA SER A 371 9.59 1.75 -17.02
C SER A 371 10.60 0.90 -16.24
N ALA A 372 11.07 1.35 -15.07
CA ALA A 372 12.09 0.66 -14.27
C ALA A 372 11.47 -0.21 -13.17
N ASP A 373 11.87 -1.48 -13.11
CA ASP A 373 11.47 -2.42 -12.06
C ASP A 373 12.70 -2.82 -11.23
N LEU A 374 13.28 -1.82 -10.56
CA LEU A 374 14.54 -1.98 -9.84
C LEU A 374 14.38 -2.93 -8.65
N ILE A 375 15.32 -3.87 -8.51
CA ILE A 375 15.34 -4.83 -7.41
C ILE A 375 15.64 -4.13 -6.10
N ARG A 376 14.82 -4.39 -5.09
CA ARG A 376 15.02 -3.96 -3.71
C ARG A 376 15.97 -4.94 -3.01
N LYS A 377 17.27 -4.74 -3.17
CA LYS A 377 18.33 -5.66 -2.69
C LYS A 377 18.14 -6.15 -1.25
N TYR A 378 17.64 -5.29 -0.36
CA TYR A 378 17.53 -5.55 1.09
C TYR A 378 16.09 -5.75 1.59
N ALA A 379 15.09 -5.85 0.70
CA ALA A 379 13.68 -6.01 1.13
C ALA A 379 13.43 -7.31 1.90
N TYR A 380 14.15 -8.39 1.58
CA TYR A 380 14.00 -9.69 2.25
C TYR A 380 14.21 -9.63 3.76
N ARG A 381 14.97 -8.65 4.27
CA ARG A 381 15.15 -8.48 5.73
C ARG A 381 13.82 -8.19 6.42
N TYR A 382 12.95 -7.39 5.80
CA TYR A 382 11.60 -7.14 6.31
C TYR A 382 10.71 -8.39 6.21
N ARG A 383 10.78 -9.14 5.10
CA ARG A 383 10.10 -10.45 4.99
C ARG A 383 10.50 -11.38 6.14
N ASP A 384 11.80 -11.47 6.40
CA ASP A 384 12.33 -12.35 7.45
C ASP A 384 11.95 -11.88 8.85
N TYR A 385 11.90 -10.56 9.09
CA TYR A 385 11.36 -9.98 10.32
C TYR A 385 9.89 -10.35 10.54
N VAL A 386 9.06 -10.23 9.51
CA VAL A 386 7.64 -10.62 9.58
C VAL A 386 7.53 -12.10 9.94
N ILE A 387 8.25 -12.98 9.23
CA ILE A 387 8.22 -14.42 9.50
C ILE A 387 8.69 -14.70 10.94
N ARG A 388 9.81 -14.14 11.40
CA ARG A 388 10.26 -14.33 12.80
C ARG A 388 9.25 -13.85 13.82
N SER A 389 8.60 -12.70 13.58
CA SER A 389 7.59 -12.17 14.49
C SER A 389 6.40 -13.13 14.69
N PHE A 390 5.99 -13.87 13.64
CA PHE A 390 4.97 -14.93 13.80
C PHE A 390 5.54 -16.20 14.46
N ASP A 391 6.81 -16.52 14.23
CA ASP A 391 7.48 -17.68 14.85
C ASP A 391 7.50 -17.54 16.38
N GLU A 392 7.88 -16.34 16.83
CA GLU A 392 7.98 -15.92 18.23
C GLU A 392 6.61 -15.57 18.85
N ASP A 393 5.53 -15.59 18.07
CA ASP A 393 4.17 -15.16 18.45
C ASP A 393 4.16 -13.75 19.06
N LYS A 394 4.93 -12.83 18.46
CA LYS A 394 5.04 -11.43 18.89
C LYS A 394 3.65 -10.81 18.99
N PRO A 395 3.30 -10.17 20.13
CA PRO A 395 2.02 -9.47 20.29
C PRO A 395 1.74 -8.51 19.12
N TYR A 396 0.53 -8.54 18.58
CA TYR A 396 0.17 -7.73 17.40
C TYR A 396 0.34 -6.23 17.62
N ASP A 397 0.08 -5.73 18.83
CA ASP A 397 0.31 -4.34 19.23
C ASP A 397 1.79 -3.95 19.18
N GLU A 398 2.68 -4.79 19.71
CA GLU A 398 4.13 -4.59 19.61
C GLU A 398 4.58 -4.66 18.15
N PHE A 399 4.17 -5.70 17.42
CA PHE A 399 4.51 -5.89 16.00
C PHE A 399 4.08 -4.70 15.13
N LEU A 400 2.90 -4.12 15.37
CA LEU A 400 2.44 -2.92 14.66
C LEU A 400 3.22 -1.67 15.11
N THR A 401 3.54 -1.55 16.39
CA THR A 401 4.30 -0.41 16.93
C THR A 401 5.72 -0.35 16.34
N GLU A 402 6.41 -1.49 16.29
CA GLU A 402 7.74 -1.59 15.66
C GLU A 402 7.69 -1.22 14.18
N GLN A 403 6.65 -1.64 13.45
CA GLN A 403 6.51 -1.34 12.03
C GLN A 403 6.25 0.12 11.73
N LEU A 404 5.56 0.85 12.61
CA LEU A 404 5.25 2.26 12.43
C LEU A 404 6.36 3.19 12.95
N ALA A 405 7.03 2.80 14.03
CA ALA A 405 7.89 3.69 14.82
C ALA A 405 9.14 3.02 15.39
N GLY A 406 9.60 1.90 14.84
CA GLY A 406 10.75 1.16 15.36
C GLY A 406 12.03 1.98 15.50
N ASP A 407 12.28 2.97 14.63
CA ASP A 407 13.43 3.89 14.76
C ASP A 407 13.25 4.96 15.85
N GLU A 408 12.03 5.22 16.30
CA GLU A 408 11.72 6.12 17.42
C GLU A 408 11.76 5.37 18.77
N LEU A 409 11.68 4.03 18.74
CA LEU A 409 11.81 3.17 19.92
C LEU A 409 13.27 3.00 20.38
N VAL A 410 14.25 3.24 19.52
CA VAL A 410 15.67 2.95 19.79
C VAL A 410 16.59 4.09 19.38
N ASP A 411 17.62 4.34 20.18
CA ASP A 411 18.68 5.30 19.84
C ASP A 411 19.78 4.63 18.98
N TYR A 412 19.44 4.32 17.72
CA TYR A 412 20.36 3.63 16.79
C TYR A 412 21.57 4.48 16.36
N ALA A 413 21.60 5.77 16.70
CA ALA A 413 22.71 6.66 16.39
C ALA A 413 23.70 6.80 17.56
N ALA A 414 23.36 6.30 18.75
CA ALA A 414 24.28 6.27 19.87
C ALA A 414 25.48 5.35 19.57
N PRO A 415 26.69 5.65 20.10
CA PRO A 415 27.84 4.76 19.99
C PRO A 415 27.50 3.35 20.49
N ASN A 416 27.93 2.33 19.74
CA ASN A 416 27.79 0.91 20.10
C ASN A 416 26.33 0.43 20.26
N SER A 417 25.36 1.11 19.65
CA SER A 417 23.93 0.80 19.73
C SER A 417 23.43 -0.25 18.72
N ALA A 418 24.28 -0.70 17.79
CA ALA A 418 23.90 -1.61 16.70
C ALA A 418 23.70 -3.08 17.16
N THR A 419 22.85 -3.30 18.16
CA THR A 419 22.46 -4.65 18.62
C THR A 419 21.47 -5.30 17.65
N PRO A 420 21.31 -6.63 17.68
CA PRO A 420 20.30 -7.32 16.88
C PRO A 420 18.88 -6.77 17.08
N GLU A 421 18.51 -6.43 18.32
CA GLU A 421 17.20 -5.84 18.65
C GLU A 421 17.00 -4.47 18.00
N VAL A 422 18.02 -3.59 18.06
CA VAL A 422 17.97 -2.27 17.41
C VAL A 422 17.83 -2.43 15.90
N ILE A 423 18.61 -3.33 15.30
CA ILE A 423 18.54 -3.64 13.87
C ILE A 423 17.15 -4.17 13.51
N GLU A 424 16.56 -5.02 14.34
CA GLU A 424 15.23 -5.58 14.11
C GLU A 424 14.14 -4.50 14.11
N LYS A 425 14.13 -3.61 15.10
CA LYS A 425 13.19 -2.49 15.17
C LYS A 425 13.37 -1.52 13.98
N LEU A 426 14.60 -1.31 13.50
CA LEU A 426 14.84 -0.57 12.26
C LEU A 426 14.32 -1.31 11.01
N VAL A 427 14.51 -2.62 10.93
CA VAL A 427 14.00 -3.47 9.82
C VAL A 427 12.48 -3.46 9.80
N ALA A 428 11.81 -3.45 10.96
CA ALA A 428 10.35 -3.42 11.08
C ALA A 428 9.73 -2.23 10.34
N THR A 429 10.36 -1.05 10.40
CA THR A 429 9.94 0.16 9.66
C THR A 429 9.94 -0.01 8.13
N GLY A 430 10.48 -1.13 7.63
CA GLY A 430 10.33 -1.58 6.26
C GLY A 430 8.87 -1.72 5.81
N PHE A 431 7.91 -1.91 6.73
CA PHE A 431 6.47 -1.85 6.45
C PHE A 431 6.13 -0.58 5.66
N LEU A 432 6.61 0.57 6.16
CA LEU A 432 6.42 1.90 5.56
C LEU A 432 7.27 2.16 4.31
N ARG A 433 7.86 1.13 3.70
CA ARG A 433 8.75 1.19 2.53
C ARG A 433 8.35 0.21 1.44
N MET A 434 7.15 -0.38 1.57
CA MET A 434 6.69 -1.44 0.68
C MET A 434 5.91 -0.90 -0.51
N ALA A 435 5.25 0.26 -0.43
CA ALA A 435 4.59 0.89 -1.58
C ALA A 435 5.54 1.06 -2.80
N PRO A 436 5.04 1.00 -4.05
CA PRO A 436 5.84 1.24 -5.25
C PRO A 436 6.54 2.63 -5.22
N ASP A 437 7.87 2.65 -5.27
CA ASP A 437 8.63 3.91 -5.25
C ASP A 437 9.50 4.07 -6.50
N GLY A 438 8.97 4.86 -7.44
CA GLY A 438 9.65 5.19 -8.69
C GLY A 438 10.72 6.27 -8.56
N THR A 439 10.85 6.94 -7.41
CA THR A 439 11.58 8.22 -7.27
C THR A 439 13.10 8.13 -7.42
N SER A 440 13.62 6.92 -7.67
CA SER A 440 15.05 6.72 -7.95
C SER A 440 15.48 7.16 -9.34
N ALA A 441 14.60 7.20 -10.33
CA ALA A 441 14.99 7.50 -11.71
C ALA A 441 14.68 8.95 -12.10
N ASN A 442 15.47 9.59 -12.95
CA ASN A 442 15.07 10.85 -13.61
C ASN A 442 14.19 10.56 -14.85
N PRO A 443 13.16 11.38 -15.19
CA PRO A 443 12.70 12.63 -14.55
C PRO A 443 11.68 12.41 -13.42
N VAL A 444 11.67 11.22 -12.82
CA VAL A 444 10.65 10.74 -11.89
C VAL A 444 11.12 10.97 -10.45
N ASN A 445 10.91 12.17 -9.92
CA ASN A 445 11.25 12.54 -8.53
C ASN A 445 10.72 13.95 -8.20
N ARG A 446 9.65 14.41 -8.85
CA ARG A 446 9.03 15.71 -8.54
C ARG A 446 8.21 15.59 -7.26
N VAL A 447 7.79 16.73 -6.70
CA VAL A 447 6.93 16.75 -5.50
C VAL A 447 5.66 15.92 -5.72
N SER A 448 5.00 16.01 -6.87
CA SER A 448 3.86 15.16 -7.23
C SER A 448 4.18 13.65 -7.19
N ASP A 449 5.33 13.24 -7.74
CA ASP A 449 5.77 11.83 -7.71
C ASP A 449 5.99 11.34 -6.26
N ARG A 450 6.56 12.20 -5.40
CA ARG A 450 6.80 11.88 -3.98
C ARG A 450 5.51 11.80 -3.19
N MET A 451 4.59 12.73 -3.44
CA MET A 451 3.25 12.71 -2.84
C MET A 451 2.45 11.48 -3.25
N GLU A 452 2.62 11.00 -4.48
CA GLU A 452 2.02 9.74 -4.93
C GLU A 452 2.53 8.56 -4.08
N VAL A 453 3.84 8.47 -3.84
CA VAL A 453 4.41 7.42 -2.96
C VAL A 453 3.89 7.51 -1.53
N ILE A 454 3.79 8.73 -0.98
CA ILE A 454 3.23 8.95 0.37
C ILE A 454 1.75 8.51 0.40
N SER A 455 0.97 8.84 -0.63
CA SER A 455 -0.43 8.42 -0.73
C SER A 455 -0.56 6.90 -0.81
N ASP A 456 0.25 6.24 -1.63
CA ASP A 456 0.25 4.78 -1.76
C ASP A 456 0.56 4.12 -0.40
N GLU A 457 1.51 4.66 0.36
CA GLU A 457 1.88 4.14 1.69
C GLU A 457 0.78 4.37 2.75
N ILE A 458 0.13 5.54 2.73
CA ILE A 458 -1.04 5.81 3.59
C ILE A 458 -2.18 4.85 3.23
N ASP A 459 -2.41 4.56 1.94
CA ASP A 459 -3.44 3.60 1.51
C ASP A 459 -3.15 2.19 2.02
N VAL A 460 -1.89 1.73 1.95
CA VAL A 460 -1.48 0.44 2.51
C VAL A 460 -1.81 0.36 4.00
N LEU A 461 -1.41 1.36 4.78
CA LEU A 461 -1.70 1.43 6.21
C LEU A 461 -3.20 1.41 6.51
N PHE A 462 -3.98 2.26 5.85
CA PHE A 462 -5.41 2.41 6.13
C PHE A 462 -6.21 1.17 5.74
N ARG A 463 -5.92 0.59 4.58
CA ARG A 463 -6.62 -0.62 4.14
C ARG A 463 -6.22 -1.82 4.99
N SER A 464 -4.95 -1.96 5.35
CA SER A 464 -4.46 -3.13 6.10
C SER A 464 -4.82 -3.10 7.58
N VAL A 465 -4.69 -1.95 8.24
CA VAL A 465 -4.81 -1.81 9.70
C VAL A 465 -6.15 -1.20 10.12
N PHE A 466 -6.57 -0.10 9.50
CA PHE A 466 -7.86 0.54 9.83
C PHE A 466 -9.05 -0.17 9.18
N GLY A 467 -8.83 -0.91 8.09
CA GLY A 467 -9.93 -1.42 7.28
C GLY A 467 -10.77 -0.29 6.70
N LEU A 468 -10.17 0.85 6.35
CA LEU A 468 -10.83 2.01 5.76
C LEU A 468 -10.09 2.46 4.49
N THR A 469 -10.78 3.17 3.61
CA THR A 469 -10.20 3.80 2.43
C THR A 469 -10.05 5.30 2.61
N MET A 470 -8.84 5.83 2.46
CA MET A 470 -8.56 7.27 2.64
C MET A 470 -8.19 8.01 1.35
N ASN A 471 -7.90 7.30 0.25
CA ASN A 471 -7.36 7.91 -0.96
C ASN A 471 -8.26 9.00 -1.58
N CYS A 472 -9.58 8.85 -1.55
CA CYS A 472 -10.49 9.91 -2.04
C CYS A 472 -10.34 11.22 -1.23
N ALA A 473 -10.06 11.10 0.08
CA ALA A 473 -9.86 12.23 0.99
C ALA A 473 -8.61 13.06 0.66
N ARG A 474 -7.76 12.64 -0.28
CA ARG A 474 -6.65 13.46 -0.78
C ARG A 474 -7.15 14.69 -1.53
N CYS A 475 -8.15 14.53 -2.39
CA CYS A 475 -8.57 15.58 -3.32
C CYS A 475 -9.80 16.37 -2.83
N HIS A 476 -10.68 15.71 -2.07
CA HIS A 476 -11.90 16.31 -1.53
C HIS A 476 -12.34 15.50 -0.30
N SER A 477 -13.21 16.03 0.57
CA SER A 477 -13.75 15.22 1.67
C SER A 477 -14.42 13.96 1.17
N HIS A 478 -14.20 12.85 1.87
CA HIS A 478 -14.69 11.55 1.45
C HIS A 478 -16.22 11.58 1.27
N LYS A 479 -16.73 10.94 0.21
CA LYS A 479 -18.13 11.12 -0.21
C LYS A 479 -19.15 10.55 0.78
N TYR A 480 -18.81 9.44 1.43
CA TYR A 480 -19.73 8.66 2.26
C TYR A 480 -19.27 8.58 3.72
N ASP A 481 -18.03 8.15 3.93
CA ASP A 481 -17.42 8.17 5.25
C ASP A 481 -17.12 9.59 5.74
N PRO A 482 -17.25 9.87 7.05
CA PRO A 482 -16.97 11.16 7.67
C PRO A 482 -15.46 11.40 7.79
N ILE A 483 -14.74 11.35 6.67
CA ILE A 483 -13.30 11.57 6.59
C ILE A 483 -13.06 12.86 5.78
N PRO A 484 -12.91 14.00 6.48
CA PRO A 484 -12.62 15.26 5.82
C PRO A 484 -11.29 15.25 5.07
N GLN A 485 -11.16 16.07 4.03
CA GLN A 485 -9.91 16.21 3.26
C GLN A 485 -8.73 16.57 4.19
N ARG A 486 -8.97 17.46 5.15
CA ARG A 486 -7.93 17.86 6.10
C ARG A 486 -7.37 16.68 6.91
N ASP A 487 -8.15 15.64 7.18
CA ASP A 487 -7.70 14.49 7.98
C ASP A 487 -6.67 13.67 7.22
N TYR A 488 -6.79 13.57 5.90
CA TYR A 488 -5.75 12.97 5.06
C TYR A 488 -4.41 13.71 5.25
N TYR A 489 -4.43 15.04 5.22
CA TYR A 489 -3.24 15.85 5.40
C TYR A 489 -2.71 15.85 6.84
N ARG A 490 -3.58 15.77 7.85
CA ARG A 490 -3.20 15.60 9.27
C ARG A 490 -2.48 14.26 9.48
N VAL A 491 -2.98 13.18 8.87
CA VAL A 491 -2.31 11.87 8.87
C VAL A 491 -0.98 11.95 8.13
N MET A 492 -0.95 12.57 6.94
CA MET A 492 0.30 12.77 6.19
C MET A 492 1.35 13.50 7.03
N ALA A 493 0.94 14.52 7.80
CA ALA A 493 1.82 15.29 8.68
C ALA A 493 2.44 14.48 9.83
N ILE A 494 1.82 13.36 10.25
CA ILE A 494 2.40 12.41 11.21
C ILE A 494 3.66 11.77 10.64
N PHE A 495 3.63 11.35 9.37
CA PHE A 495 4.73 10.65 8.73
C PHE A 495 5.82 11.58 8.17
N LYS A 496 5.53 12.88 8.07
CA LYS A 496 6.39 13.88 7.42
C LYS A 496 7.78 14.03 8.04
N GLY A 497 7.96 13.67 9.32
CA GLY A 497 9.30 13.61 9.94
C GLY A 497 10.25 12.64 9.24
N ALA A 498 9.70 11.59 8.62
CA ALA A 498 10.44 10.62 7.81
C ALA A 498 10.17 10.76 6.30
N TYR A 499 8.95 11.12 5.92
CA TYR A 499 8.46 11.24 4.53
C TYR A 499 8.25 12.69 4.09
N ASP A 500 9.20 13.57 4.35
CA ASP A 500 9.12 14.95 3.87
C ASP A 500 9.28 15.02 2.33
N GLU A 501 8.24 15.45 1.63
CA GLU A 501 8.21 15.61 0.17
C GLU A 501 9.16 16.70 -0.35
N TYR A 502 9.58 17.64 0.49
CA TYR A 502 10.53 18.71 0.12
C TYR A 502 11.98 18.41 0.50
N ASP A 503 12.21 17.46 1.40
CA ASP A 503 13.53 16.92 1.76
C ASP A 503 13.56 15.41 1.51
N TRP A 504 13.27 15.04 0.26
CA TRP A 504 13.06 13.65 -0.12
C TRP A 504 14.35 12.85 -0.19
N MET A 505 14.29 11.62 0.31
CA MET A 505 15.32 10.61 0.13
C MET A 505 14.84 9.57 -0.87
N THR A 506 15.65 9.25 -1.88
CA THR A 506 15.32 8.26 -2.91
C THR A 506 15.31 6.85 -2.30
N PRO A 507 14.55 5.88 -2.84
CA PRO A 507 14.47 4.57 -2.20
C PRO A 507 15.76 3.77 -2.32
N GLN A 508 16.56 4.03 -3.37
CA GLN A 508 17.87 3.44 -3.60
C GLN A 508 18.73 4.28 -4.57
N PRO A 509 20.07 4.11 -4.58
CA PRO A 509 20.94 4.83 -5.50
C PRO A 509 20.67 4.48 -6.97
N PHE A 510 20.77 5.48 -7.86
CA PHE A 510 20.64 5.29 -9.31
C PHE A 510 21.49 6.29 -10.10
N SER A 511 21.92 5.92 -11.31
CA SER A 511 23.01 6.60 -12.04
C SER A 511 22.70 8.04 -12.51
N ASN A 512 21.43 8.41 -12.62
CA ASN A 512 21.00 9.73 -13.12
C ASN A 512 20.40 10.66 -12.05
N GLN A 513 20.59 10.33 -10.77
CA GLN A 513 20.15 11.14 -9.64
C GLN A 513 21.02 12.40 -9.42
N TRP A 514 20.50 13.35 -8.65
CA TRP A 514 21.31 14.44 -8.10
C TRP A 514 22.51 13.87 -7.34
N LYS A 515 23.69 14.49 -7.49
CA LYS A 515 24.93 13.98 -6.88
C LYS A 515 24.88 13.94 -5.35
N ARG A 516 24.02 14.77 -4.74
CA ARG A 516 23.78 14.83 -3.30
C ARG A 516 22.48 14.09 -2.89
N ALA A 517 21.85 13.36 -3.80
CA ALA A 517 20.68 12.55 -3.43
C ALA A 517 21.09 11.51 -2.38
N ARG A 518 20.31 11.41 -1.31
CA ARG A 518 20.48 10.39 -0.27
C ARG A 518 19.48 9.27 -0.51
N SER A 519 19.93 8.04 -0.28
CA SER A 519 19.05 6.88 -0.31
C SER A 519 18.50 6.57 1.06
N ARG A 520 17.26 6.08 1.12
CA ARG A 520 16.63 5.51 2.32
C ARG A 520 17.15 4.10 2.61
N LEU A 521 18.45 3.99 2.82
CA LEU A 521 19.14 2.77 3.21
C LEU A 521 20.04 3.13 4.38
N LEU A 522 19.85 2.47 5.52
CA LEU A 522 20.67 2.65 6.71
C LEU A 522 21.81 1.63 6.71
N THR A 523 23.01 2.10 7.08
CA THR A 523 24.20 1.27 7.25
C THR A 523 24.50 1.17 8.75
N ILE A 524 23.62 0.46 9.48
CA ILE A 524 23.80 0.14 10.89
C ILE A 524 24.08 -1.35 10.98
N ILE A 525 25.32 -1.70 11.34
CA ILE A 525 25.75 -3.09 11.52
C ILE A 525 26.53 -3.24 12.84
N PRO A 526 26.56 -4.44 13.45
CA PRO A 526 27.35 -4.68 14.65
C PRO A 526 28.84 -4.44 14.41
N GLU A 527 29.57 -3.98 15.43
CA GLU A 527 31.01 -3.70 15.31
C GLU A 527 31.83 -4.91 14.84
N GLU A 528 31.45 -6.11 15.28
CA GLU A 528 32.14 -7.35 14.90
C GLU A 528 32.01 -7.61 13.40
N GLU A 529 30.83 -7.34 12.83
CA GLU A 529 30.60 -7.45 11.39
C GLU A 529 31.42 -6.41 10.63
N GLN A 530 31.44 -5.16 11.11
CA GLN A 530 32.25 -4.10 10.51
C GLN A 530 33.74 -4.46 10.51
N ARG A 531 34.28 -4.91 11.65
CA ARG A 531 35.69 -5.36 11.77
C ARG A 531 36.00 -6.52 10.83
N ALA A 532 35.06 -7.45 10.66
CA ALA A 532 35.23 -8.59 9.74
C ALA A 532 35.25 -8.12 8.27
N ILE A 533 34.41 -7.17 7.89
CA ILE A 533 34.40 -6.54 6.56
C ILE A 533 35.71 -5.80 6.32
N ASP A 534 36.14 -4.96 7.26
CA ASP A 534 37.37 -4.17 7.15
C ASP A 534 38.60 -5.08 7.00
N LYS A 535 38.69 -6.13 7.82
CA LYS A 535 39.76 -7.13 7.73
C LYS A 535 39.79 -7.84 6.37
N PHE A 536 38.62 -8.16 5.81
CA PHE A 536 38.51 -8.79 4.50
C PHE A 536 38.87 -7.82 3.36
N ASN A 537 38.44 -6.56 3.46
CA ASN A 537 38.62 -5.55 2.43
C ASN A 537 40.03 -4.96 2.40
N ALA A 538 40.70 -4.82 3.55
CA ALA A 538 42.03 -4.20 3.67
C ALA A 538 43.07 -4.65 2.61
N PRO A 539 43.28 -5.95 2.32
CA PRO A 539 44.20 -6.36 1.26
C PRO A 539 43.74 -5.94 -0.15
N ILE A 540 42.43 -6.02 -0.42
CA ILE A 540 41.85 -5.65 -1.72
C ILE A 540 41.94 -4.13 -1.92
N GLU A 541 41.70 -3.34 -0.88
CA GLU A 541 41.82 -1.88 -0.90
C GLU A 541 43.24 -1.43 -1.19
N LYS A 542 44.23 -2.12 -0.63
CA LYS A 542 45.64 -1.88 -0.96
C LYS A 542 45.92 -2.13 -2.45
N GLU A 543 45.43 -3.23 -3.02
CA GLU A 543 45.56 -3.49 -4.46
C GLU A 543 44.81 -2.45 -5.32
N ILE A 544 43.64 -2.01 -4.87
CA ILE A 544 42.88 -0.93 -5.52
C ILE A 544 43.70 0.35 -5.54
N ALA A 545 44.29 0.75 -4.41
CA ALA A 545 45.12 1.94 -4.32
C ALA A 545 46.34 1.86 -5.26
N ASP A 546 46.98 0.68 -5.36
CA ASP A 546 48.08 0.44 -6.30
C ASP A 546 47.65 0.59 -7.76
N VAL A 547 46.49 0.04 -8.13
CA VAL A 547 45.93 0.15 -9.49
C VAL A 547 45.51 1.60 -9.80
N GLU A 548 44.89 2.30 -8.86
CA GLU A 548 44.52 3.71 -9.00
C GLU A 548 45.75 4.63 -9.11
N SER A 549 46.82 4.33 -8.37
CA SER A 549 48.11 5.01 -8.49
C SER A 549 48.70 4.82 -9.89
N LYS A 550 48.69 3.59 -10.41
CA LYS A 550 49.12 3.30 -11.79
C LYS A 550 48.29 4.07 -12.81
N LEU A 551 46.96 4.11 -12.65
CA LEU A 551 46.06 4.85 -13.54
C LEU A 551 46.30 6.37 -13.57
N LYS A 552 46.89 6.94 -12.51
CA LYS A 552 47.26 8.37 -12.42
C LYS A 552 48.60 8.70 -13.09
N ALA A 553 49.39 7.70 -13.50
CA ALA A 553 50.68 7.93 -14.16
C ALA A 553 50.50 8.66 -15.51
N LYS A 554 51.37 9.64 -15.78
CA LYS A 554 51.39 10.36 -17.08
C LYS A 554 51.91 9.42 -18.18
N LYS A 555 51.30 9.47 -19.37
CA LYS A 555 51.63 8.69 -20.59
C LYS A 555 51.25 7.20 -20.59
N LEU A 556 50.09 6.85 -20.01
CA LEU A 556 49.50 5.51 -20.15
C LEU A 556 48.94 5.28 -21.56
N GLU A 557 49.29 4.15 -22.18
CA GLU A 557 48.66 3.73 -23.44
C GLU A 557 47.19 3.35 -23.23
N LYS A 558 46.35 3.56 -24.26
CA LYS A 558 44.90 3.31 -24.20
C LYS A 558 44.56 1.86 -23.83
N ALA A 559 45.35 0.89 -24.32
CA ALA A 559 45.15 -0.54 -24.05
C ALA A 559 45.46 -0.88 -22.59
N GLU A 560 46.54 -0.33 -22.04
CA GLU A 560 46.95 -0.52 -20.65
C GLU A 560 45.97 0.13 -19.68
N LYS A 561 45.49 1.35 -19.99
CA LYS A 561 44.42 2.00 -19.23
C LYS A 561 43.16 1.14 -19.16
N LYS A 562 42.69 0.58 -20.30
CA LYS A 562 41.52 -0.31 -20.34
C LYS A 562 41.73 -1.59 -19.51
N LYS A 563 42.94 -2.14 -19.48
CA LYS A 563 43.30 -3.30 -18.66
C LYS A 563 43.25 -2.97 -17.17
N LEU A 564 43.86 -1.86 -16.76
CA LEU A 564 43.83 -1.37 -15.38
C LEU A 564 42.41 -1.01 -14.93
N ASP A 565 41.59 -0.38 -15.79
CA ASP A 565 40.18 -0.11 -15.51
C ASP A 565 39.38 -1.42 -15.30
N LYS A 566 39.64 -2.46 -16.12
CA LYS A 566 39.01 -3.79 -15.96
C LYS A 566 39.46 -4.44 -14.64
N GLN A 567 40.74 -4.35 -14.30
CA GLN A 567 41.29 -4.87 -13.05
C GLN A 567 40.70 -4.14 -11.84
N LEU A 568 40.63 -2.80 -11.90
CA LEU A 568 40.02 -1.96 -10.87
C LEU A 568 38.55 -2.33 -10.65
N LYS A 569 37.79 -2.51 -11.75
CA LYS A 569 36.39 -2.95 -11.68
C LYS A 569 36.26 -4.35 -11.05
N ALA A 570 37.14 -5.28 -11.40
CA ALA A 570 37.15 -6.62 -10.83
C ALA A 570 37.48 -6.61 -9.32
N LEU A 571 38.48 -5.83 -8.90
CA LEU A 571 38.85 -5.67 -7.49
C LEU A 571 37.74 -5.01 -6.68
N LYS A 572 37.18 -3.90 -7.17
CA LYS A 572 36.03 -3.23 -6.53
C LYS A 572 34.82 -4.17 -6.42
N GLY A 573 34.64 -5.07 -7.38
CA GLY A 573 33.59 -6.10 -7.34
C GLY A 573 33.81 -7.21 -6.30
N LYS A 574 35.02 -7.37 -5.76
CA LYS A 574 35.33 -8.34 -4.70
C LYS A 574 35.13 -7.80 -3.29
N LEU A 575 35.05 -6.47 -3.13
CA LEU A 575 34.86 -5.85 -1.81
C LEU A 575 33.56 -6.36 -1.18
N LYS A 576 33.64 -6.77 0.08
CA LYS A 576 32.44 -6.99 0.90
C LYS A 576 31.85 -5.64 1.25
N THR A 577 30.54 -5.52 1.07
CA THR A 577 29.79 -4.31 1.44
C THR A 577 28.88 -4.68 2.60
N PRO A 578 28.74 -3.80 3.61
CA PRO A 578 27.83 -4.05 4.72
C PRO A 578 26.42 -4.24 4.17
N GLU A 579 25.69 -5.18 4.76
CA GLU A 579 24.27 -5.31 4.45
C GLU A 579 23.53 -4.09 5.02
N MET A 580 22.69 -3.47 4.18
CA MET A 580 21.96 -2.27 4.57
C MET A 580 20.53 -2.62 4.98
N ILE A 581 19.91 -1.73 5.74
CA ILE A 581 18.53 -1.84 6.17
C ILE A 581 17.68 -0.92 5.31
N ARG A 582 16.64 -1.46 4.67
CA ARG A 582 15.59 -0.67 4.02
C ARG A 582 14.60 -0.17 5.09
N ALA A 583 15.01 0.83 5.85
CA ALA A 583 14.22 1.43 6.92
C ALA A 583 13.53 2.72 6.48
N LEU A 584 12.54 3.15 7.24
CA LEU A 584 12.05 4.53 7.28
C LEU A 584 12.38 5.11 8.66
N TRP A 585 12.96 6.30 8.71
CA TRP A 585 13.32 6.92 9.98
C TRP A 585 13.01 8.42 10.02
N ASP A 586 12.65 8.90 11.20
CA ASP A 586 12.35 10.30 11.48
C ASP A 586 13.64 11.11 11.59
N ARG A 587 13.61 12.34 11.09
CA ARG A 587 14.77 13.27 11.06
C ARG A 587 14.53 14.57 11.82
N GLY A 588 13.45 14.64 12.61
CA GLY A 588 13.16 15.66 13.62
C GLY A 588 12.69 17.02 13.09
N ARG A 589 12.87 17.32 11.80
CA ARG A 589 12.68 18.67 11.24
C ARG A 589 11.73 18.71 10.03
N PRO A 590 10.49 18.19 10.16
CA PRO A 590 9.54 18.21 9.05
C PRO A 590 9.20 19.65 8.66
N SER A 591 9.00 19.87 7.37
CA SER A 591 8.36 21.08 6.85
C SER A 591 6.88 21.18 7.28
N PRO A 592 6.24 22.35 7.14
CA PRO A 592 4.81 22.50 7.41
C PRO A 592 3.94 21.72 6.40
N THR A 593 2.74 21.32 6.82
CA THR A 593 1.78 20.62 5.95
C THR A 593 0.59 21.50 5.64
N TYR A 594 0.24 21.60 4.35
CA TYR A 594 -0.94 22.33 3.89
C TYR A 594 -1.93 21.38 3.23
N ILE A 595 -3.21 21.73 3.28
CA ILE A 595 -4.23 21.12 2.43
C ILE A 595 -4.02 21.62 1.01
N TYR A 596 -4.02 20.71 0.03
CA TYR A 596 -3.93 21.08 -1.37
C TYR A 596 -5.30 21.03 -2.05
N ARG A 597 -5.64 22.08 -2.78
CA ARG A 597 -6.88 22.15 -3.54
C ARG A 597 -6.91 21.01 -4.56
N ARG A 598 -7.90 20.13 -4.48
CA ARG A 598 -8.01 18.93 -5.35
C ARG A 598 -6.76 18.03 -5.34
N GLY A 599 -5.96 18.10 -4.28
CA GLY A 599 -4.71 17.36 -4.17
C GLY A 599 -3.56 17.88 -5.05
N ASP A 600 -3.70 19.06 -5.67
CA ASP A 600 -2.69 19.71 -6.50
C ASP A 600 -1.68 20.48 -5.64
N GLU A 601 -0.43 20.00 -5.60
CA GLU A 601 0.64 20.57 -4.77
C GLU A 601 1.02 22.02 -5.15
N ASN A 602 0.54 22.52 -6.29
CA ASN A 602 0.71 23.91 -6.70
C ASN A 602 -0.28 24.85 -6.00
N GLN A 603 -1.33 24.32 -5.37
CA GLN A 603 -2.43 25.09 -4.79
C GLN A 603 -2.59 24.78 -3.28
N PRO A 604 -1.59 25.12 -2.45
CA PRO A 604 -1.72 25.03 -1.00
C PRO A 604 -2.77 26.01 -0.50
N THR A 605 -3.49 25.61 0.55
CA THR A 605 -4.56 26.42 1.14
C THR A 605 -4.31 26.63 2.63
N ARG A 606 -4.85 25.77 3.48
CA ARG A 606 -4.80 25.91 4.94
C ARG A 606 -3.68 25.05 5.55
N LEU A 607 -2.97 25.60 6.53
CA LEU A 607 -2.04 24.85 7.38
C LEU A 607 -2.81 23.81 8.22
N VAL A 608 -2.23 22.64 8.45
CA VAL A 608 -2.76 21.61 9.36
C VAL A 608 -1.68 21.05 10.29
N GLU A 609 -2.07 20.80 11.54
CA GLU A 609 -1.25 20.06 12.51
C GLU A 609 -1.38 18.55 12.34
N PRO A 610 -0.38 17.74 12.74
CA PRO A 610 -0.47 16.28 12.69
C PRO A 610 -1.56 15.76 13.62
N GLY A 611 -2.29 14.74 13.17
CA GLY A 611 -3.28 14.08 14.01
C GLY A 611 -4.04 12.96 13.30
N PRO A 612 -4.65 12.04 14.07
CA PRO A 612 -5.46 10.95 13.54
C PRO A 612 -6.76 11.45 12.89
N PRO A 613 -7.49 10.58 12.17
CA PRO A 613 -8.81 10.92 11.63
C PRO A 613 -9.80 11.32 12.73
N SER A 614 -10.45 12.46 12.55
CA SER A 614 -11.33 13.10 13.52
C SER A 614 -12.62 12.31 13.83
N ALA A 615 -13.07 11.45 12.90
CA ALA A 615 -14.21 10.56 13.10
C ALA A 615 -14.03 9.48 14.17
N ILE A 616 -12.77 9.11 14.45
CA ILE A 616 -12.42 8.08 15.42
C ILE A 616 -11.58 8.62 16.57
N ALA A 617 -11.05 9.84 16.47
CA ALA A 617 -10.18 10.41 17.50
C ALA A 617 -10.91 10.86 18.78
N ASP A 618 -12.22 11.16 18.69
CA ASP A 618 -13.01 11.66 19.81
C ASP A 618 -13.57 10.51 20.66
N GLY A 619 -13.29 10.51 21.97
CA GLY A 619 -13.71 9.45 22.90
C GLY A 619 -12.72 8.29 23.07
N ILE A 620 -11.57 8.31 22.38
CA ILE A 620 -10.43 7.41 22.63
C ILE A 620 -9.37 8.17 23.46
N SER A 621 -8.48 7.45 24.14
CA SER A 621 -7.26 8.02 24.70
C SER A 621 -6.59 8.99 23.71
N PRO A 622 -6.18 10.20 24.14
CA PRO A 622 -5.78 11.25 23.22
C PRO A 622 -4.50 10.89 22.46
N TYR A 623 -4.46 11.23 21.17
CA TYR A 623 -3.21 11.27 20.42
C TYR A 623 -2.31 12.35 21.02
N HIS A 624 -1.28 11.93 21.76
CA HIS A 624 -0.38 12.81 22.47
C HIS A 624 1.07 12.54 22.05
N VAL A 625 1.72 13.55 21.48
CA VAL A 625 3.11 13.48 21.03
C VAL A 625 4.04 13.83 22.18
N GLU A 626 4.87 12.87 22.58
CA GLU A 626 5.90 13.09 23.59
C GLU A 626 7.26 13.39 22.93
N PRO A 627 8.02 14.39 23.42
CA PRO A 627 9.37 14.65 22.94
C PRO A 627 10.28 13.45 23.20
N ILE A 628 10.93 12.94 22.15
CA ILE A 628 11.90 11.85 22.23
C ILE A 628 13.30 12.45 22.38
N LYS A 629 14.00 12.11 23.45
CA LYS A 629 15.39 12.52 23.70
C LYS A 629 16.33 11.39 23.28
N GLN A 630 16.87 11.48 22.08
CA GLN A 630 17.84 10.54 21.51
C GLN A 630 18.99 11.30 20.86
N THR A 631 20.04 10.58 20.45
CA THR A 631 21.20 11.15 19.74
C THR A 631 20.81 11.86 18.45
N THR A 632 19.75 11.40 17.79
CA THR A 632 19.16 12.09 16.63
C THR A 632 17.86 12.78 17.01
N GLU A 633 17.59 13.95 16.41
CA GLU A 633 16.32 14.65 16.58
C GLU A 633 15.19 13.80 15.98
N LYS A 634 14.11 13.62 16.74
CA LYS A 634 12.92 12.85 16.37
C LYS A 634 11.66 13.65 16.69
N THR A 635 10.63 13.53 15.85
CA THR A 635 9.35 14.20 16.13
C THR A 635 8.51 13.45 17.18
N GLY A 636 8.62 12.12 17.28
CA GLY A 636 7.78 11.29 18.14
C GLY A 636 6.34 11.11 17.63
N ARG A 637 6.02 11.67 16.47
CA ARG A 637 4.65 11.67 15.93
C ARG A 637 4.18 10.27 15.55
N ARG A 638 5.05 9.45 14.98
CA ARG A 638 4.72 8.08 14.55
C ARG A 638 4.59 7.16 15.75
N LEU A 639 5.45 7.27 16.75
CA LEU A 639 5.33 6.50 17.99
C LEU A 639 4.03 6.81 18.73
N ALA A 640 3.67 8.09 18.84
CA ALA A 640 2.37 8.50 19.41
C ALA A 640 1.19 7.91 18.64
N PHE A 641 1.28 7.89 17.30
CA PHE A 641 0.23 7.35 16.44
C PHE A 641 0.12 5.83 16.54
N ALA A 642 1.25 5.14 16.62
CA ALA A 642 1.31 3.70 16.84
C ALA A 642 0.68 3.31 18.17
N ARG A 643 1.05 4.00 19.26
CA ARG A 643 0.47 3.79 20.59
C ARG A 643 -1.02 4.07 20.62
N TRP A 644 -1.49 5.08 19.89
CA TRP A 644 -2.92 5.37 19.78
C TRP A 644 -3.69 4.27 19.02
N LEU A 645 -3.10 3.74 17.95
CA LEU A 645 -3.66 2.64 17.16
C LEU A 645 -3.79 1.32 17.92
N THR A 646 -2.89 1.08 18.88
CA THR A 646 -2.78 -0.18 19.61
C THR A 646 -3.43 -0.14 21.00
N GLN A 647 -4.19 0.92 21.30
CA GLN A 647 -4.96 0.96 22.53
C GLN A 647 -6.04 -0.15 22.56
N PRO A 648 -6.32 -0.74 23.74
CA PRO A 648 -7.35 -1.76 23.90
C PRO A 648 -8.75 -1.35 23.45
N ASP A 649 -9.07 -0.06 23.55
CA ASP A 649 -10.36 0.55 23.20
C ASP A 649 -10.41 1.11 21.77
N HIS A 650 -9.32 0.98 20.99
CA HIS A 650 -9.31 1.46 19.62
C HIS A 650 -10.33 0.68 18.75
N PRO A 651 -11.21 1.36 17.99
CA PRO A 651 -12.42 0.76 17.43
C PRO A 651 -12.18 -0.21 16.27
N LEU A 652 -11.05 -0.07 15.55
CA LEU A 652 -10.82 -0.77 14.28
C LEU A 652 -9.73 -1.85 14.36
N THR A 653 -8.57 -1.52 14.93
CA THR A 653 -7.35 -2.37 14.92
C THR A 653 -7.61 -3.84 15.25
N SER A 654 -8.25 -4.14 16.39
CA SER A 654 -8.55 -5.51 16.80
C SER A 654 -9.63 -6.16 15.92
N ARG A 655 -10.72 -5.45 15.62
CA ARG A 655 -11.80 -5.94 14.75
C ARG A 655 -11.31 -6.30 13.36
N VAL A 656 -10.48 -5.46 12.75
CA VAL A 656 -9.99 -5.65 11.39
C VAL A 656 -9.10 -6.88 11.32
N ILE A 657 -8.11 -7.02 12.22
CA ILE A 657 -7.19 -8.16 12.17
C ILE A 657 -7.90 -9.48 12.52
N VAL A 658 -8.79 -9.48 13.51
CA VAL A 658 -9.62 -10.65 13.85
C VAL A 658 -10.49 -11.06 12.67
N ASN A 659 -11.15 -10.11 12.00
CA ASN A 659 -11.98 -10.39 10.84
C ASN A 659 -11.18 -10.96 9.65
N ARG A 660 -9.93 -10.50 9.45
CA ARG A 660 -9.05 -11.04 8.41
C ARG A 660 -8.59 -12.47 8.73
N ILE A 661 -8.25 -12.76 9.99
CA ILE A 661 -7.89 -14.11 10.43
C ILE A 661 -9.09 -15.05 10.30
N TRP A 662 -10.27 -14.59 10.72
CA TRP A 662 -11.54 -15.31 10.53
C TRP A 662 -11.76 -15.65 9.05
N LYS A 663 -11.59 -14.68 8.15
CA LYS A 663 -11.70 -14.88 6.71
C LYS A 663 -10.73 -15.96 6.19
N LYS A 664 -9.52 -16.06 6.74
CA LYS A 664 -8.55 -17.07 6.30
C LYS A 664 -8.94 -18.48 6.69
N HIS A 665 -9.67 -18.66 7.79
CA HIS A 665 -10.20 -19.96 8.22
C HIS A 665 -11.53 -20.32 7.55
N PHE A 666 -12.44 -19.35 7.41
CA PHE A 666 -13.82 -19.59 6.91
C PHE A 666 -14.10 -19.06 5.51
N GLY A 667 -13.08 -18.64 4.75
CA GLY A 667 -13.22 -18.11 3.38
C GLY A 667 -13.85 -16.71 3.26
N THR A 668 -14.75 -16.34 4.18
CA THR A 668 -15.42 -15.03 4.23
C THR A 668 -15.30 -14.43 5.63
N GLY A 669 -15.02 -13.11 5.71
CA GLY A 669 -15.01 -12.39 6.99
C GLY A 669 -16.41 -12.25 7.59
N ILE A 670 -16.49 -12.05 8.91
CA ILE A 670 -17.71 -11.62 9.60
C ILE A 670 -18.23 -10.34 8.92
N VAL A 671 -17.33 -9.37 8.72
CA VAL A 671 -17.47 -8.28 7.76
C VAL A 671 -16.88 -8.73 6.43
N LYS A 672 -17.71 -8.76 5.36
CA LYS A 672 -17.30 -9.27 4.04
C LYS A 672 -16.32 -8.31 3.35
N SER A 673 -16.52 -7.00 3.49
CA SER A 673 -15.63 -5.96 2.98
C SER A 673 -14.38 -5.80 3.85
N LEU A 674 -13.33 -6.57 3.54
CA LEU A 674 -12.13 -6.64 4.39
C LEU A 674 -11.34 -5.32 4.49
N ASP A 675 -11.45 -4.42 3.52
CA ASP A 675 -10.74 -3.14 3.47
C ASP A 675 -11.66 -1.92 3.62
N ASN A 676 -12.94 -2.14 3.94
CA ASN A 676 -13.87 -1.05 4.22
C ASN A 676 -14.89 -1.44 5.31
N PHE A 677 -14.68 -0.89 6.50
CA PHE A 677 -15.55 -0.98 7.68
C PHE A 677 -16.42 0.27 7.83
N GLY A 678 -16.33 1.23 6.92
CA GLY A 678 -17.13 2.44 6.88
C GLY A 678 -18.52 2.25 6.26
N ALA A 679 -19.15 3.33 5.84
CA ALA A 679 -20.51 3.39 5.32
C ALA A 679 -20.71 2.62 4.00
N LEU A 680 -19.66 2.46 3.19
CA LEU A 680 -19.70 1.62 1.98
C LEU A 680 -19.38 0.14 2.25
N GLY A 681 -18.97 -0.18 3.48
CA GLY A 681 -18.72 -1.53 3.92
C GLY A 681 -19.99 -2.34 4.12
N THR A 682 -19.85 -3.67 4.16
CA THR A 682 -20.93 -4.56 4.55
C THR A 682 -21.05 -4.59 6.08
N PRO A 683 -22.27 -4.64 6.66
CA PRO A 683 -22.41 -4.87 8.09
C PRO A 683 -21.89 -6.26 8.48
N PRO A 684 -21.46 -6.46 9.74
CA PRO A 684 -21.03 -7.76 10.24
C PRO A 684 -22.21 -8.75 10.25
N SER A 685 -21.97 -10.01 9.84
CA SER A 685 -22.99 -11.07 9.98
C SER A 685 -23.27 -11.42 11.45
N HIS A 686 -22.24 -11.30 12.30
CA HIS A 686 -22.29 -11.60 13.73
C HIS A 686 -21.59 -10.47 14.53
N PRO A 687 -22.24 -9.31 14.73
CA PRO A 687 -21.63 -8.15 15.39
C PRO A 687 -21.10 -8.48 16.80
N GLU A 688 -21.91 -9.15 17.61
CA GLU A 688 -21.54 -9.55 18.97
C GLU A 688 -20.34 -10.52 19.01
N LEU A 689 -20.24 -11.43 18.03
CA LEU A 689 -19.09 -12.34 17.92
C LEU A 689 -17.82 -11.59 17.54
N LEU A 690 -17.90 -10.65 16.60
CA LEU A 690 -16.76 -9.83 16.20
C LEU A 690 -16.24 -9.02 17.38
N ASP A 691 -17.13 -8.37 18.12
CA ASP A 691 -16.76 -7.58 19.30
C ASP A 691 -16.19 -8.47 20.40
N TRP A 692 -16.81 -9.61 20.69
CA TRP A 692 -16.29 -10.58 21.67
C TRP A 692 -14.89 -11.08 21.30
N LEU A 693 -14.68 -11.53 20.06
CA LEU A 693 -13.36 -11.99 19.59
C LEU A 693 -12.31 -10.87 19.64
N SER A 694 -12.70 -9.64 19.32
CA SER A 694 -11.79 -8.49 19.34
C SER A 694 -11.35 -8.17 20.76
N VAL A 695 -12.29 -8.15 21.71
CA VAL A 695 -11.99 -7.93 23.13
C VAL A 695 -11.18 -9.09 23.72
N ASP A 696 -11.53 -10.33 23.39
CA ASP A 696 -10.80 -11.52 23.87
C ASP A 696 -9.36 -11.53 23.32
N PHE A 697 -9.17 -11.24 22.03
CA PHE A 697 -7.85 -11.16 21.42
C PHE A 697 -6.92 -10.16 22.14
N VAL A 698 -7.44 -8.98 22.49
CA VAL A 698 -6.71 -7.98 23.29
C VAL A 698 -6.43 -8.50 24.70
N LYS A 699 -7.43 -9.08 25.39
CA LYS A 699 -7.27 -9.64 26.74
C LYS A 699 -6.26 -10.80 26.79
N GLN A 700 -6.15 -11.55 25.71
CA GLN A 700 -5.20 -12.65 25.58
C GLN A 700 -3.77 -12.19 25.27
N GLY A 701 -3.53 -10.88 25.16
CA GLY A 701 -2.22 -10.29 24.90
C GLY A 701 -1.87 -10.17 23.42
N TRP A 702 -2.88 -10.03 22.54
CA TRP A 702 -2.68 -9.82 21.10
C TRP A 702 -1.92 -10.96 20.38
N HIS A 703 -1.93 -12.17 20.93
CA HIS A 703 -1.21 -13.33 20.40
C HIS A 703 -2.00 -14.06 19.30
N PHE A 704 -1.40 -14.17 18.12
CA PHE A 704 -2.06 -14.79 16.95
C PHE A 704 -2.29 -16.28 17.13
N LYS A 705 -1.33 -17.00 17.72
CA LYS A 705 -1.45 -18.46 17.91
C LYS A 705 -2.64 -18.81 18.81
N LYS A 706 -2.89 -18.02 19.86
CA LYS A 706 -4.07 -18.20 20.74
C LYS A 706 -5.39 -17.99 19.98
N LEU A 707 -5.48 -16.95 19.14
CA LEU A 707 -6.67 -16.70 18.32
C LEU A 707 -6.92 -17.83 17.31
N HIS A 708 -5.88 -18.32 16.63
CA HIS A 708 -6.02 -19.48 15.74
C HIS A 708 -6.48 -20.72 16.49
N ARG A 709 -5.87 -21.02 17.64
CA ARG A 709 -6.24 -22.16 18.48
C ARG A 709 -7.72 -22.09 18.89
N LEU A 710 -8.19 -20.91 19.32
CA LEU A 710 -9.59 -20.69 19.69
C LEU A 710 -10.54 -20.93 18.51
N ILE A 711 -10.23 -20.40 17.32
CA ILE A 711 -11.03 -20.61 16.12
C ILE A 711 -11.05 -22.09 15.71
N MET A 712 -9.88 -22.73 15.63
CA MET A 712 -9.75 -24.07 15.08
C MET A 712 -10.32 -25.16 15.99
N THR A 713 -10.36 -24.92 17.30
CA THR A 713 -10.95 -25.85 18.28
C THR A 713 -12.47 -25.68 18.44
N SER A 714 -13.10 -24.73 17.74
CA SER A 714 -14.56 -24.56 17.72
C SER A 714 -15.26 -25.73 17.01
N GLN A 715 -16.51 -26.00 17.39
CA GLN A 715 -17.38 -26.90 16.62
C GLN A 715 -17.56 -26.39 15.20
N ALA A 716 -17.70 -25.07 15.03
CA ALA A 716 -17.88 -24.43 13.73
C ALA A 716 -16.75 -24.74 12.72
N TYR A 717 -15.48 -24.76 13.16
CA TYR A 717 -14.34 -25.08 12.29
C TYR A 717 -14.22 -26.57 11.95
N ARG A 718 -14.68 -27.45 12.86
CA ARG A 718 -14.56 -28.91 12.70
C ARG A 718 -15.67 -29.55 11.86
N GLN A 719 -16.64 -28.76 11.42
CA GLN A 719 -17.75 -29.24 10.58
C GLN A 719 -17.27 -29.89 9.28
N SER A 720 -18.10 -30.79 8.75
CA SER A 720 -18.03 -31.26 7.36
C SER A 720 -18.39 -30.14 6.38
N SER A 721 -17.84 -30.23 5.17
CA SER A 721 -18.16 -29.34 4.05
C SER A 721 -19.34 -29.82 3.19
N ALA A 722 -19.93 -30.97 3.54
CA ALA A 722 -21.06 -31.56 2.81
C ALA A 722 -22.27 -30.63 2.77
N ILE A 723 -22.89 -30.52 1.58
CA ILE A 723 -24.06 -29.69 1.33
C ILE A 723 -25.31 -30.56 1.40
N THR A 724 -26.32 -30.11 2.15
CA THR A 724 -27.64 -30.74 2.20
C THR A 724 -28.68 -29.77 1.59
N PRO A 725 -29.86 -30.26 1.18
CA PRO A 725 -30.93 -29.38 0.66
C PRO A 725 -31.33 -28.26 1.64
N GLU A 726 -31.23 -28.51 2.96
CA GLU A 726 -31.53 -27.52 4.00
C GLU A 726 -30.51 -26.38 4.00
N HIS A 727 -29.23 -26.69 3.76
CA HIS A 727 -28.17 -25.68 3.60
C HIS A 727 -28.46 -24.77 2.41
N GLU A 728 -28.75 -25.34 1.24
CA GLU A 728 -29.04 -24.56 0.02
C GLU A 728 -30.27 -23.66 0.18
N LYS A 729 -31.25 -24.11 0.96
CA LYS A 729 -32.48 -23.35 1.21
C LYS A 729 -32.30 -22.23 2.24
N SER A 730 -31.59 -22.49 3.34
CA SER A 730 -31.64 -21.64 4.55
C SER A 730 -30.34 -20.88 4.81
N ASP A 731 -29.20 -21.36 4.30
CA ASP A 731 -27.90 -20.66 4.33
C ASP A 731 -27.09 -20.88 3.02
N PRO A 732 -27.63 -20.47 1.85
CA PRO A 732 -27.03 -20.73 0.55
C PRO A 732 -25.61 -20.16 0.43
N GLU A 733 -25.37 -18.97 0.98
CA GLU A 733 -24.06 -18.31 0.96
C GLU A 733 -23.11 -18.78 2.07
N ASN A 734 -23.54 -19.71 2.94
CA ASN A 734 -22.81 -20.14 4.14
C ASN A 734 -22.43 -18.98 5.08
N ARG A 735 -23.26 -17.93 5.17
CA ARG A 735 -22.98 -16.74 5.98
C ARG A 735 -23.20 -16.99 7.48
N LEU A 736 -24.03 -17.98 7.83
CA LEU A 736 -24.26 -18.42 9.21
C LEU A 736 -23.27 -19.52 9.64
N LEU A 737 -22.47 -20.04 8.71
CA LEU A 737 -21.53 -21.14 8.92
C LEU A 737 -22.22 -22.42 9.38
N SER A 738 -23.32 -22.79 8.73
CA SER A 738 -24.02 -24.07 8.97
C SER A 738 -23.18 -25.30 8.55
N ARG A 739 -22.09 -25.07 7.82
CA ARG A 739 -21.11 -26.08 7.38
C ARG A 739 -19.73 -25.44 7.20
N MET A 740 -18.68 -26.26 7.06
CA MET A 740 -17.38 -25.75 6.65
C MET A 740 -17.41 -25.36 5.16
N PRO A 741 -16.85 -24.21 4.74
CA PRO A 741 -16.73 -23.89 3.32
C PRO A 741 -15.62 -24.70 2.66
N LEU A 742 -15.91 -25.26 1.48
CA LEU A 742 -14.92 -25.93 0.64
C LEU A 742 -13.78 -24.96 0.29
N ARG A 743 -12.54 -25.39 0.53
CA ARG A 743 -11.35 -24.56 0.30
C ARG A 743 -10.45 -25.14 -0.79
N ARG A 744 -10.11 -24.27 -1.74
CA ARG A 744 -9.09 -24.50 -2.76
C ARG A 744 -7.71 -24.02 -2.27
N LEU A 745 -6.65 -24.72 -2.67
CA LEU A 745 -5.26 -24.30 -2.41
C LEU A 745 -4.94 -22.96 -3.08
N GLU A 746 -4.29 -22.06 -2.33
CA GLU A 746 -3.72 -20.82 -2.87
C GLU A 746 -2.46 -21.11 -3.74
N ALA A 747 -2.05 -20.18 -4.60
CA ALA A 747 -0.89 -20.33 -5.49
C ALA A 747 0.36 -20.95 -4.84
N GLU A 748 0.76 -20.41 -3.69
CA GLU A 748 1.93 -20.87 -2.95
C GLU A 748 1.73 -22.26 -2.38
N GLU A 749 0.54 -22.57 -1.86
CA GLU A 749 0.21 -23.88 -1.30
C GLU A 749 0.24 -24.95 -2.39
N LEU A 750 -0.31 -24.66 -3.56
CA LEU A 750 -0.29 -25.59 -4.69
C LEU A 750 1.14 -25.82 -5.18
N ARG A 751 1.91 -24.76 -5.44
CA ARG A 751 3.30 -24.88 -5.89
C ARG A 751 4.15 -25.63 -4.88
N ASP A 752 4.07 -25.25 -3.61
CA ASP A 752 4.88 -25.85 -2.56
C ASP A 752 4.45 -27.31 -2.32
N SER A 753 3.17 -27.65 -2.45
CA SER A 753 2.69 -29.05 -2.36
C SER A 753 3.22 -29.92 -3.48
N LEU A 754 3.24 -29.43 -4.73
CA LEU A 754 3.83 -30.16 -5.85
C LEU A 754 5.31 -30.50 -5.59
N ILE A 755 6.06 -29.53 -5.06
CA ILE A 755 7.48 -29.68 -4.74
C ILE A 755 7.69 -30.62 -3.54
N PHE A 756 6.83 -30.50 -2.53
CA PHE A 756 6.85 -31.31 -1.32
C PHE A 756 6.53 -32.78 -1.61
N THR A 757 5.48 -33.06 -2.37
CA THR A 757 5.08 -34.43 -2.77
C THR A 757 6.16 -35.11 -3.61
N ALA A 758 6.95 -34.34 -4.39
CA ALA A 758 8.09 -34.85 -5.14
C ALA A 758 9.39 -35.00 -4.32
N GLY A 759 9.37 -34.65 -3.02
CA GLY A 759 10.53 -34.76 -2.13
C GLY A 759 11.66 -33.77 -2.45
N GLN A 760 11.33 -32.62 -3.06
CA GLN A 760 12.30 -31.63 -3.54
C GLN A 760 12.21 -30.26 -2.84
N LEU A 761 11.47 -30.18 -1.73
CA LEU A 761 11.29 -28.92 -1.02
C LEU A 761 12.56 -28.58 -0.22
N ASP A 762 13.17 -27.46 -0.56
CA ASP A 762 14.26 -26.87 0.22
C ASP A 762 13.64 -26.07 1.38
N GLU A 763 13.78 -26.61 2.59
CA GLU A 763 13.25 -26.03 3.83
C GLU A 763 14.14 -24.91 4.41
N THR A 764 15.17 -24.46 3.68
CA THR A 764 16.02 -23.36 4.12
C THR A 764 15.22 -22.08 4.33
N ARG A 765 15.16 -21.63 5.59
CA ARG A 765 14.47 -20.42 6.02
C ARG A 765 15.34 -19.18 5.87
N PHE A 766 14.71 -18.03 5.67
CA PHE A 766 15.33 -16.69 5.67
C PHE A 766 16.40 -16.43 4.58
N GLY A 767 16.95 -15.23 4.56
CA GLY A 767 18.05 -14.83 3.69
C GLY A 767 17.61 -14.38 2.29
N THR A 768 18.55 -14.19 1.37
CA THR A 768 18.22 -13.63 0.05
C THR A 768 17.21 -14.50 -0.72
N PRO A 769 16.28 -13.90 -1.50
CA PRO A 769 15.27 -14.64 -2.23
C PRO A 769 15.89 -15.42 -3.39
N ALA A 770 15.39 -16.65 -3.61
CA ALA A 770 15.76 -17.50 -4.74
C ALA A 770 15.55 -16.75 -6.05
N ALA A 771 16.55 -16.81 -6.92
CA ALA A 771 16.52 -16.11 -8.19
C ALA A 771 15.42 -16.67 -9.10
N VAL A 772 14.86 -15.79 -9.93
CA VAL A 772 13.97 -16.15 -11.02
C VAL A 772 14.68 -15.86 -12.34
N GLU A 773 14.27 -16.55 -13.39
CA GLU A 773 14.71 -16.26 -14.76
C GLU A 773 13.52 -16.20 -15.71
N VAL A 774 13.64 -15.34 -16.71
CA VAL A 774 12.75 -15.31 -17.86
C VAL A 774 13.30 -16.31 -18.87
N ARG A 775 12.52 -17.35 -19.16
CA ARG A 775 12.85 -18.39 -20.12
C ARG A 775 12.68 -17.88 -21.56
N PRO A 776 13.24 -18.57 -22.57
CA PRO A 776 13.07 -18.21 -23.98
C PRO A 776 11.61 -18.20 -24.47
N ASP A 777 10.73 -18.96 -23.80
CA ASP A 777 9.29 -19.00 -24.05
C ASP A 777 8.51 -17.87 -23.34
N GLY A 778 9.21 -16.98 -22.63
CA GLY A 778 8.62 -15.85 -21.91
C GLY A 778 8.13 -16.18 -20.51
N LEU A 779 8.15 -17.45 -20.08
CA LEU A 779 7.74 -17.82 -18.73
C LEU A 779 8.78 -17.42 -17.69
N VAL A 780 8.32 -16.92 -16.55
CA VAL A 780 9.17 -16.59 -15.41
C VAL A 780 9.18 -17.78 -14.45
N THR A 781 10.34 -18.37 -14.20
CA THR A 781 10.47 -19.56 -13.34
C THR A 781 11.51 -19.38 -12.25
N SER A 782 11.24 -19.95 -11.07
CA SER A 782 12.20 -20.02 -9.96
C SER A 782 13.34 -20.98 -10.28
N LYS A 783 14.58 -20.60 -9.97
CA LYS A 783 15.73 -21.49 -10.08
C LYS A 783 15.78 -22.49 -8.93
N ARG A 784 16.13 -23.74 -9.24
CA ARG A 784 16.44 -24.79 -8.27
C ARG A 784 17.79 -24.47 -7.60
N THR A 785 17.89 -24.64 -6.28
CA THR A 785 19.14 -24.61 -5.50
C THR A 785 19.80 -26.00 -5.53
N GLU A 786 20.94 -26.14 -4.86
CA GLU A 786 21.57 -27.45 -4.67
C GLU A 786 20.68 -28.39 -3.83
N GLN A 787 19.90 -27.84 -2.90
CA GLN A 787 19.04 -28.56 -1.97
C GLN A 787 17.62 -28.80 -2.49
N GLY A 788 17.21 -28.16 -3.59
CA GLY A 788 15.86 -28.31 -4.15
C GLY A 788 15.23 -26.99 -4.56
N TRP A 789 13.92 -26.88 -4.52
CA TRP A 789 13.23 -25.60 -4.70
C TRP A 789 12.79 -25.06 -3.35
N ARG A 790 13.14 -23.81 -3.07
CA ARG A 790 12.68 -23.13 -1.85
C ARG A 790 11.17 -22.92 -1.88
N ARG A 791 10.57 -22.89 -0.68
CA ARG A 791 9.19 -22.46 -0.48
C ARG A 791 8.91 -21.15 -1.21
N SER A 792 7.68 -21.00 -1.71
CA SER A 792 7.28 -19.86 -2.54
C SER A 792 7.47 -18.51 -1.85
N VAL A 793 7.36 -18.42 -0.51
CA VAL A 793 7.63 -17.19 0.25
C VAL A 793 9.08 -16.69 0.13
N TYR A 794 10.04 -17.57 -0.19
CA TYR A 794 11.44 -17.24 -0.40
C TYR A 794 11.83 -17.11 -1.88
N VAL A 795 10.88 -17.22 -2.80
CA VAL A 795 11.11 -16.96 -4.23
C VAL A 795 11.02 -15.46 -4.49
N ARG A 796 11.85 -14.94 -5.38
CA ARG A 796 11.83 -13.52 -5.73
C ARG A 796 10.53 -13.13 -6.42
N HIS A 797 9.79 -12.18 -5.85
CA HIS A 797 8.52 -11.66 -6.37
C HIS A 797 8.70 -10.23 -6.85
N ARG A 798 8.84 -10.05 -8.17
CA ARG A 798 8.93 -8.73 -8.80
C ARG A 798 7.55 -8.26 -9.23
N ARG A 799 7.28 -6.97 -9.16
CA ARG A 799 5.98 -6.40 -9.57
C ARG A 799 5.70 -6.57 -11.07
N LYS A 800 6.72 -6.64 -11.93
CA LYS A 800 6.55 -6.82 -13.38
C LYS A 800 6.86 -8.22 -13.92
N GLU A 801 7.62 -9.00 -13.17
CA GLU A 801 8.12 -10.32 -13.59
C GLU A 801 7.87 -11.31 -12.45
N MET A 802 6.58 -11.56 -12.16
CA MET A 802 6.18 -12.56 -11.18
C MET A 802 6.40 -13.97 -11.74
N PRO A 803 6.75 -14.97 -10.91
CA PRO A 803 6.77 -16.35 -11.36
C PRO A 803 5.43 -16.75 -11.99
N THR A 804 5.44 -17.18 -13.25
CA THR A 804 4.20 -17.35 -14.04
C THR A 804 3.27 -18.40 -13.42
N PHE A 805 3.80 -19.44 -12.80
CA PHE A 805 2.99 -20.42 -12.07
C PHE A 805 2.15 -19.75 -10.97
N LEU A 806 2.79 -18.91 -10.15
CA LEU A 806 2.10 -18.28 -9.03
C LEU A 806 1.06 -17.26 -9.54
N GLU A 807 1.41 -16.49 -10.58
CA GLU A 807 0.50 -15.53 -11.21
C GLU A 807 -0.76 -16.19 -11.79
N VAL A 808 -0.62 -17.31 -12.51
CA VAL A 808 -1.76 -18.04 -13.09
C VAL A 808 -2.72 -18.57 -12.02
N PHE A 809 -2.20 -18.90 -10.83
CA PHE A 809 -2.98 -19.35 -9.67
C PHE A 809 -3.35 -18.20 -8.72
N ASP A 810 -3.52 -16.99 -9.26
CA ASP A 810 -4.06 -15.82 -8.56
C ASP A 810 -3.16 -15.26 -7.44
N LEU A 811 -1.83 -15.46 -7.50
CA LEU A 811 -0.91 -14.67 -6.68
C LEU A 811 -1.11 -13.18 -7.01
N PRO A 812 -1.44 -12.33 -6.03
CA PRO A 812 -1.76 -10.95 -6.31
C PRO A 812 -0.55 -10.15 -6.77
N GLN A 813 -0.70 -9.41 -7.86
CA GLN A 813 0.23 -8.35 -8.22
C GLN A 813 0.09 -7.20 -7.22
N MET A 814 1.18 -6.85 -6.53
CA MET A 814 1.12 -5.79 -5.53
C MET A 814 1.01 -4.42 -6.22
N ASN A 815 -0.10 -3.70 -6.00
CA ASN A 815 -0.28 -2.32 -6.43
C ASN A 815 -1.42 -1.58 -5.65
N PRO A 816 -1.13 -0.93 -4.52
CA PRO A 816 0.12 -0.99 -3.76
C PRO A 816 0.24 -2.27 -2.92
N ASN A 817 -0.88 -2.80 -2.41
CA ASN A 817 -1.01 -4.02 -1.60
C ASN A 817 -2.23 -4.89 -1.98
N CYS A 818 -2.43 -6.01 -1.26
CA CYS A 818 -3.57 -6.90 -1.45
C CYS A 818 -4.27 -7.22 -0.12
N THR A 819 -5.53 -6.80 0.03
CA THR A 819 -6.37 -7.11 1.19
C THR A 819 -7.31 -8.29 0.95
N VAL A 820 -7.63 -8.58 -0.32
CA VAL A 820 -8.48 -9.68 -0.77
C VAL A 820 -7.84 -10.32 -1.99
N ARG A 821 -7.51 -11.61 -1.90
CA ARG A 821 -7.06 -12.40 -3.06
C ARG A 821 -8.27 -12.80 -3.90
N GLN A 822 -8.10 -12.77 -5.23
CA GLN A 822 -9.04 -13.41 -6.14
C GLN A 822 -8.87 -14.93 -6.08
N ASN A 823 -9.95 -15.66 -6.36
CA ASN A 823 -9.91 -17.10 -6.54
C ASN A 823 -10.65 -17.42 -7.84
N SER A 824 -9.89 -17.54 -8.91
CA SER A 824 -10.42 -17.68 -10.27
C SER A 824 -10.49 -19.16 -10.64
N THR A 825 -11.58 -19.60 -11.24
CA THR A 825 -11.66 -20.94 -11.85
C THR A 825 -11.65 -20.77 -13.37
N VAL A 826 -10.45 -20.79 -13.96
CA VAL A 826 -10.23 -20.51 -15.39
C VAL A 826 -9.51 -21.65 -16.07
N VAL A 827 -9.80 -21.88 -17.35
CA VAL A 827 -9.27 -23.01 -18.14
C VAL A 827 -7.73 -23.01 -18.23
N SER A 828 -7.09 -21.84 -18.16
CA SER A 828 -5.62 -21.73 -18.21
C SER A 828 -4.92 -22.40 -17.02
N GLN A 829 -5.56 -22.50 -15.86
CA GLN A 829 -4.97 -23.10 -14.65
C GLN A 829 -4.73 -24.62 -14.79
N PRO A 830 -5.75 -25.47 -15.08
CA PRO A 830 -5.52 -26.89 -15.32
C PRO A 830 -4.66 -27.12 -16.58
N LEU A 831 -4.81 -26.30 -17.64
CA LEU A 831 -3.93 -26.40 -18.81
C LEU A 831 -2.46 -26.13 -18.46
N LEU A 832 -2.19 -25.23 -17.52
CA LEU A 832 -0.83 -25.03 -17.01
C LEU A 832 -0.32 -26.28 -16.30
N LEU A 833 -1.11 -26.91 -15.42
CA LEU A 833 -0.69 -28.14 -14.74
C LEU A 833 -0.39 -29.28 -15.73
N VAL A 834 -1.16 -29.39 -16.81
CA VAL A 834 -0.93 -30.39 -17.87
C VAL A 834 0.32 -30.13 -18.69
N ASN A 835 0.66 -28.87 -19.00
CA ASN A 835 1.67 -28.57 -20.02
C ASN A 835 2.96 -27.96 -19.46
N ASN A 836 3.00 -27.62 -18.16
CA ASN A 836 4.14 -26.92 -17.59
C ASN A 836 5.31 -27.87 -17.33
N LYS A 837 6.48 -27.53 -17.88
CA LYS A 837 7.71 -28.31 -17.71
C LYS A 837 8.07 -28.57 -16.24
N LEU A 838 7.88 -27.61 -15.33
CA LEU A 838 8.16 -27.82 -13.91
C LEU A 838 7.27 -28.92 -13.33
N VAL A 839 6.00 -28.98 -13.73
CA VAL A 839 5.05 -29.98 -13.22
C VAL A 839 5.42 -31.38 -13.72
N HIS A 840 5.82 -31.52 -14.99
CA HIS A 840 6.35 -32.78 -15.51
C HIS A 840 7.63 -33.21 -14.80
N ASP A 841 8.59 -32.30 -14.62
CA ASP A 841 9.84 -32.59 -13.92
C ASP A 841 9.58 -33.04 -12.46
N LEU A 842 8.58 -32.45 -11.80
CA LEU A 842 8.15 -32.85 -10.45
C LEU A 842 7.39 -34.18 -10.46
N ALA A 843 6.57 -34.48 -11.47
CA ALA A 843 5.89 -35.77 -11.61
C ALA A 843 6.90 -36.92 -11.80
N ASP A 844 7.96 -36.71 -12.58
CA ASP A 844 9.06 -37.66 -12.73
C ASP A 844 9.78 -37.93 -11.40
N LEU A 845 10.04 -36.88 -10.63
CA LEU A 845 10.67 -36.99 -9.31
C LEU A 845 9.74 -37.66 -8.29
N PHE A 846 8.45 -37.37 -8.36
CA PHE A 846 7.43 -38.02 -7.54
C PHE A 846 7.33 -39.52 -7.86
N ALA A 847 7.31 -39.92 -9.14
CA ALA A 847 7.30 -41.33 -9.51
C ALA A 847 8.57 -42.08 -9.04
N LYS A 848 9.74 -41.43 -9.07
CA LYS A 848 10.97 -41.99 -8.49
C LYS A 848 10.84 -42.21 -6.99
N GLN A 849 10.32 -41.23 -6.26
CA GLN A 849 10.08 -41.35 -4.82
C GLN A 849 9.10 -42.49 -4.50
N VAL A 850 8.01 -42.63 -5.28
CA VAL A 850 7.05 -43.73 -5.12
C VAL A 850 7.73 -45.08 -5.31
N ARG A 851 8.61 -45.24 -6.32
CA ARG A 851 9.38 -46.48 -6.52
C ARG A 851 10.36 -46.77 -5.40
N GLU A 852 11.03 -45.75 -4.90
CA GLU A 852 11.99 -45.90 -3.80
C GLU A 852 11.29 -46.41 -2.53
N GLN A 853 10.05 -45.98 -2.27
CA GLN A 853 9.28 -46.40 -1.10
C GLN A 853 8.52 -47.73 -1.30
N ALA A 854 7.91 -47.95 -2.47
CA ALA A 854 7.02 -49.09 -2.73
C ALA A 854 7.67 -50.25 -3.50
N GLY A 855 8.86 -50.05 -4.07
CA GLY A 855 9.50 -50.99 -4.98
C GLY A 855 8.75 -51.09 -6.32
N ASN A 856 8.74 -52.29 -6.91
CA ASN A 856 8.14 -52.56 -8.24
C ASN A 856 6.73 -53.15 -8.18
N ASN A 857 6.05 -53.14 -7.03
CA ASN A 857 4.69 -53.65 -6.91
C ASN A 857 3.68 -52.53 -7.27
N PRO A 858 2.88 -52.67 -8.36
CA PRO A 858 1.97 -51.62 -8.80
C PRO A 858 0.90 -51.23 -7.76
N GLU A 859 0.35 -52.20 -7.03
CA GLU A 859 -0.67 -51.93 -6.00
C GLU A 859 -0.09 -51.08 -4.87
N LYS A 860 1.13 -51.43 -4.42
CA LYS A 860 1.84 -50.65 -3.40
C LYS A 860 2.23 -49.27 -3.92
N GLN A 861 2.66 -49.16 -5.17
CA GLN A 861 2.98 -47.86 -5.80
C GLN A 861 1.76 -46.95 -5.84
N ILE A 862 0.59 -47.47 -6.22
CA ILE A 862 -0.67 -46.71 -6.21
C ILE A 862 -1.03 -46.27 -4.80
N GLU A 863 -0.95 -47.17 -3.82
CA GLU A 863 -1.24 -46.83 -2.43
C GLU A 863 -0.30 -45.74 -1.89
N THR A 864 1.01 -45.88 -2.11
CA THR A 864 1.99 -44.87 -1.72
C THR A 864 1.74 -43.53 -2.42
N ALA A 865 1.41 -43.54 -3.72
CA ALA A 865 1.09 -42.33 -4.46
C ALA A 865 -0.11 -41.60 -3.83
N TYR A 866 -1.19 -42.32 -3.51
CA TYR A 866 -2.38 -41.77 -2.84
C TYR A 866 -2.09 -41.22 -1.44
N GLN A 867 -1.27 -41.92 -0.66
CA GLN A 867 -0.88 -41.45 0.67
C GLN A 867 -0.07 -40.14 0.60
N LEU A 868 0.82 -40.01 -0.39
CA LEU A 868 1.64 -38.81 -0.58
C LEU A 868 0.88 -37.63 -1.20
N THR A 869 -0.15 -37.86 -2.02
CA THR A 869 -0.94 -36.78 -2.65
C THR A 869 -2.19 -36.40 -1.84
N PHE A 870 -2.94 -37.39 -1.38
CA PHE A 870 -4.30 -37.24 -0.80
C PHE A 870 -4.38 -37.60 0.68
N GLN A 871 -3.31 -38.16 1.27
CA GLN A 871 -3.25 -38.54 2.68
C GLN A 871 -4.33 -39.57 3.10
N ARG A 872 -4.72 -40.41 2.15
CA ARG A 872 -5.59 -41.57 2.36
C ARG A 872 -5.15 -42.73 1.47
N SER A 873 -5.64 -43.93 1.74
CA SER A 873 -5.53 -45.05 0.80
C SER A 873 -6.58 -44.91 -0.32
N PRO A 874 -6.30 -45.44 -1.52
CA PRO A 874 -7.29 -45.54 -2.58
C PRO A 874 -8.45 -46.46 -2.14
N SER A 875 -9.66 -46.14 -2.58
CA SER A 875 -10.80 -47.06 -2.50
C SER A 875 -10.59 -48.26 -3.44
N PRO A 876 -11.29 -49.39 -3.21
CA PRO A 876 -11.16 -50.56 -4.09
C PRO A 876 -11.40 -50.25 -5.57
N GLY A 877 -12.36 -49.39 -5.88
CA GLY A 877 -12.65 -48.97 -7.27
C GLY A 877 -11.56 -48.07 -7.85
N GLU A 878 -10.96 -47.18 -7.05
CA GLU A 878 -9.82 -46.37 -7.47
C GLU A 878 -8.58 -47.22 -7.72
N THR A 879 -8.32 -48.23 -6.88
CA THR A 879 -7.21 -49.18 -7.09
C THR A 879 -7.40 -49.96 -8.41
N GLU A 880 -8.59 -50.48 -8.67
CA GLU A 880 -8.89 -51.19 -9.92
C GLU A 880 -8.68 -50.29 -11.15
N LEU A 881 -9.23 -49.07 -11.12
CA LEU A 881 -9.07 -48.10 -12.18
C LEU A 881 -7.60 -47.72 -12.40
N ALA A 882 -6.86 -47.49 -11.33
CA ALA A 882 -5.44 -47.15 -11.36
C ALA A 882 -4.59 -48.26 -11.99
N LEU A 883 -4.79 -49.51 -11.58
CA LEU A 883 -4.09 -50.68 -12.16
C LEU A 883 -4.40 -50.84 -13.64
N SER A 884 -5.65 -50.63 -14.05
CA SER A 884 -6.04 -50.68 -15.47
C SER A 884 -5.38 -49.56 -16.29
N SER A 885 -5.26 -48.38 -15.71
CA SER A 885 -4.65 -47.20 -16.35
C SER A 885 -3.13 -47.35 -16.49
N LEU A 886 -2.43 -47.82 -15.45
CA LEU A 886 -0.99 -48.11 -15.55
C LEU A 886 -0.69 -49.12 -16.67
N LYS A 887 -1.47 -50.20 -16.75
CA LYS A 887 -1.33 -51.19 -17.83
C LYS A 887 -1.55 -50.60 -19.23
N LEU A 888 -2.44 -49.61 -19.36
CA LEU A 888 -2.72 -48.94 -20.63
C LEU A 888 -1.58 -47.98 -21.01
N LEU A 889 -1.03 -47.25 -20.03
CA LEU A 889 0.08 -46.30 -20.23
C LEU A 889 1.41 -47.00 -20.56
N GLU A 890 1.61 -48.23 -20.09
CA GLU A 890 2.79 -49.05 -20.40
C GLU A 890 2.71 -49.76 -21.77
N GLN A 891 1.58 -49.67 -22.49
CA GLN A 891 1.48 -50.26 -23.83
C GLN A 891 2.30 -49.44 -24.85
N PRO A 892 3.08 -50.10 -25.73
CA PRO A 892 3.78 -49.39 -26.80
C PRO A 892 2.79 -48.67 -27.70
N ALA A 893 3.03 -47.39 -27.99
CA ALA A 893 2.21 -46.62 -28.94
C ALA A 893 2.03 -47.39 -30.27
N GLU A 894 0.79 -47.48 -30.75
CA GLU A 894 0.48 -48.18 -31.99
C GLU A 894 1.34 -47.65 -33.15
N LYS A 895 1.84 -48.58 -33.97
CA LYS A 895 2.74 -48.35 -35.10
C LYS A 895 2.19 -47.28 -36.05
N GLY A 896 2.61 -46.03 -35.86
CA GLY A 896 2.14 -44.91 -36.68
C GLY A 896 3.15 -43.78 -36.80
N GLU A 897 3.60 -43.17 -35.70
CA GLU A 897 4.45 -41.98 -35.77
C GLU A 897 5.53 -41.97 -34.67
N GLN A 898 6.79 -41.80 -35.09
CA GLN A 898 8.01 -41.57 -34.28
C GLN A 898 8.56 -42.75 -33.45
N LYS A 899 9.40 -43.57 -34.10
CA LYS A 899 10.18 -44.69 -33.53
C LYS A 899 11.31 -44.30 -32.55
N ASP A 900 11.53 -43.03 -32.25
CA ASP A 900 12.70 -42.56 -31.48
C ASP A 900 12.38 -42.04 -30.06
N LYS A 901 11.13 -42.12 -29.59
CA LYS A 901 10.80 -41.82 -28.19
C LYS A 901 10.55 -43.13 -27.43
N ALA A 902 11.28 -43.34 -26.34
CA ALA A 902 10.97 -44.39 -25.37
C ALA A 902 9.48 -44.27 -24.95
N ALA A 903 8.82 -45.39 -24.69
CA ALA A 903 7.47 -45.37 -24.14
C ALA A 903 7.47 -44.49 -22.87
N PRO A 904 6.51 -43.58 -22.70
CA PRO A 904 6.42 -42.75 -21.50
C PRO A 904 6.31 -43.68 -20.28
N ASP A 905 6.96 -43.27 -19.21
CA ASP A 905 6.92 -43.99 -17.94
C ASP A 905 5.49 -43.94 -17.38
N GLY A 906 4.77 -45.07 -17.41
CA GLY A 906 3.37 -45.13 -17.01
C GLY A 906 3.12 -44.65 -15.58
N LEU A 907 4.08 -44.83 -14.67
CA LEU A 907 3.97 -44.33 -13.30
C LEU A 907 4.18 -42.81 -13.23
N THR A 908 5.07 -42.23 -14.03
CA THR A 908 5.21 -40.76 -14.16
C THR A 908 3.91 -40.15 -14.63
N GLU A 909 3.32 -40.66 -15.71
CA GLU A 909 2.07 -40.13 -16.27
C GLU A 909 0.93 -40.26 -15.25
N TYR A 910 0.86 -41.39 -14.54
CA TYR A 910 -0.10 -41.57 -13.46
C TYR A 910 0.09 -40.55 -12.33
N CYS A 911 1.33 -40.35 -11.87
CA CYS A 911 1.68 -39.34 -10.88
C CYS A 911 1.27 -37.94 -11.34
N HIS A 912 1.50 -37.60 -12.62
CA HIS A 912 1.11 -36.33 -13.20
C HIS A 912 -0.41 -36.11 -13.18
N VAL A 913 -1.19 -37.15 -13.48
CA VAL A 913 -2.67 -37.11 -13.38
C VAL A 913 -3.12 -36.83 -11.95
N LEU A 914 -2.51 -37.48 -10.95
CA LEU A 914 -2.85 -37.24 -9.54
C LEU A 914 -2.59 -35.78 -9.13
N LEU A 915 -1.44 -35.22 -9.52
CA LEU A 915 -1.07 -33.82 -9.24
C LEU A 915 -1.97 -32.80 -9.94
N ASN A 916 -2.73 -33.20 -10.97
CA ASN A 916 -3.68 -32.38 -11.71
C ASN A 916 -5.16 -32.68 -11.36
N SER A 917 -5.40 -33.51 -10.34
CA SER A 917 -6.76 -33.87 -9.92
C SER A 917 -7.43 -32.77 -9.08
N ALA A 918 -8.76 -32.79 -9.04
CA ALA A 918 -9.52 -31.91 -8.15
C ALA A 918 -9.17 -32.18 -6.67
N GLU A 919 -9.00 -33.44 -6.29
CA GLU A 919 -8.67 -33.82 -4.91
C GLU A 919 -7.28 -33.32 -4.48
N PHE A 920 -6.33 -33.15 -5.40
CA PHE A 920 -5.06 -32.49 -5.08
C PHE A 920 -5.24 -31.00 -4.80
N LEU A 921 -6.14 -30.35 -5.56
CA LEU A 921 -6.35 -28.90 -5.57
C LEU A 921 -7.29 -28.40 -4.45
N TYR A 922 -8.17 -29.25 -3.94
CA TYR A 922 -9.11 -28.96 -2.86
C TYR A 922 -8.70 -29.69 -1.56
N ILE A 923 -8.98 -29.06 -0.42
CA ILE A 923 -8.56 -29.59 0.89
C ILE A 923 -9.57 -30.58 1.47
N ASP A 924 -10.85 -30.31 1.25
CA ASP A 924 -12.02 -30.84 1.95
C ASP A 924 -12.80 -31.86 1.12
#